data_AF-A0A0S2ENG3-F1
#
_entry.id   AF-A0A0S2ENG3-F1
#
_cell.length_a   1.000
_cell.length_b   1.000
_cell.length_c   1.000
_cell.angle_alpha   90.00
_cell.angle_beta   90.00
_cell.angle_gamma   90.00
#
_symmetry.space_group_name_H-M   'P 1'
#
loop_
_entity.id
_entity.type
_entity.pdbx_description
1 polymer ?
#
loop_
_entity_poly.entity_id
_entity_poly.type
_entity_poly.pdbx_seq_one_letter_code
_entity_poly.pdbx_strand_id
1 'polypeptide(L)'
;MRDELYRLIGFVRRQALLVAIGAGLAALLAALILFNTVPTYRSQIRLLFSEPPNFLQNERERDALTQADEYIATQMALIESRSIANRVAKDLKLTDRLDELSQRHGIVSSIRSLFAGSDAEPADPSVPDTAEERAISYLQNNLTVFRVARSYVIEIGFDSPDPVLSREVADAYGSAFLADQVAGRLDGLNRISNWLEVRIEEIGRGSRQAAEAVARFRAENGLVAADGRLVTDQQLEGLNQQLINARASVSAAQAQVEIYSAAMKDGNIETLIGLRQRANGSNTPANGDIASDYLLAAERERAVVARWGAENEQARAITAEKQRLANQVRAEAQRTLDAYQSELARAQSELAAINTNLEAAATKSEGVGSTMVTLRTLEQRAQSFQSLYQNYLGRYQELIQQRSLPIDTARIITTAVQPDSPLFPKYKIVMALSLILGGAMGAVVGVGREFFDRSLRSRADIEAHGVPFLGYIPARGSLRRLGSAGRFSELSDRVAEARHRWLGQRTPSSAKKADRILNGTLQRVLLATDAMRLEPMVIAISPVDGDRAEQQSFIARAYAEQLAALGHEVLLIAKTGERTTAGGESSALMRRGVGTSVAPEAGPQNPTVVQAGNLPMFSQSTNRNGVQALGSGVAGLSGRFDRVVIEGASLDQPLNISALISSIDRFVLVARWGAVPRQSLGEAVRAIHGLRAKCAGVILDEAEVGKIN
;
A
#
# COMPACT_ATOMS: atom_id res chain seq x y z
N MET A 1 -23.11 -17.62 -37.34
CA MET A 1 -23.52 -17.60 -35.92
C MET A 1 -24.35 -18.81 -35.47
N ARG A 2 -25.60 -19.05 -35.91
CA ARG A 2 -26.38 -20.22 -35.42
C ARG A 2 -25.69 -21.56 -35.68
N ASP A 3 -25.11 -21.76 -36.86
CA ASP A 3 -24.43 -23.00 -37.22
C ASP A 3 -23.09 -23.19 -36.48
N GLU A 4 -22.38 -22.10 -36.18
CA GLU A 4 -21.16 -22.13 -35.36
C GLU A 4 -21.48 -22.51 -33.91
N LEU A 5 -22.61 -22.03 -33.37
CA LEU A 5 -23.07 -22.37 -32.03
C LEU A 5 -23.40 -23.86 -31.91
N TYR A 6 -24.09 -24.43 -32.91
CA TYR A 6 -24.38 -25.87 -32.93
C TYR A 6 -23.12 -26.73 -33.09
N ARG A 7 -22.15 -26.29 -33.91
CA ARG A 7 -20.84 -26.93 -34.02
C ARG A 7 -20.07 -26.90 -32.70
N LEU A 8 -20.09 -25.77 -31.99
CA LEU A 8 -19.45 -25.61 -30.68
C LEU A 8 -20.11 -26.52 -29.63
N ILE A 9 -21.45 -26.59 -29.59
CA ILE A 9 -22.18 -27.46 -28.65
C ILE A 9 -21.93 -28.94 -28.94
N GLY A 10 -21.90 -29.32 -30.23
CA GLY A 10 -21.53 -30.67 -30.65
C GLY A 10 -20.09 -31.03 -30.26
N PHE A 11 -19.16 -30.09 -30.43
CA PHE A 11 -17.76 -30.23 -30.01
C PHE A 11 -17.64 -30.42 -28.49
N VAL A 12 -18.27 -29.55 -27.70
CA VAL A 12 -18.25 -29.62 -26.24
C VAL A 12 -18.80 -30.96 -25.74
N ARG A 13 -19.92 -31.45 -26.27
CA ARG A 13 -20.47 -32.75 -25.84
C ARG A 13 -19.58 -33.94 -26.19
N ARG A 14 -18.79 -33.85 -27.27
CA ARG A 14 -17.90 -34.95 -27.69
C ARG A 14 -16.59 -34.97 -26.91
N GLN A 15 -16.03 -33.81 -26.60
CA GLN A 15 -14.72 -33.68 -25.94
C GLN A 15 -14.84 -33.29 -24.46
N ALA A 16 -16.05 -33.23 -23.89
CA ALA A 16 -16.28 -32.94 -22.46
C ALA A 16 -15.47 -33.84 -21.52
N LEU A 17 -15.23 -35.10 -21.91
CA LEU A 17 -14.40 -36.02 -21.15
C LEU A 17 -12.92 -35.61 -21.14
N LEU A 18 -12.37 -35.13 -22.26
CA LEU A 18 -10.99 -34.62 -22.31
C LEU A 18 -10.83 -33.31 -21.53
N VAL A 19 -11.83 -32.43 -21.61
CA VAL A 19 -11.87 -31.19 -20.82
C VAL A 19 -11.93 -31.51 -19.32
N ALA A 20 -12.77 -32.48 -18.93
CA ALA A 20 -12.87 -32.92 -17.53
C ALA A 20 -11.57 -33.60 -17.04
N ILE A 21 -10.91 -34.41 -17.86
CA ILE A 21 -9.61 -35.03 -17.52
C ILE A 21 -8.53 -33.95 -17.38
N GLY A 22 -8.47 -32.99 -18.31
CA GLY A 22 -7.51 -31.88 -18.26
C GLY A 22 -7.70 -31.02 -17.00
N ALA A 23 -8.95 -30.67 -16.69
CA ALA A 23 -9.29 -29.95 -15.45
C ALA A 23 -8.94 -30.77 -14.20
N GLY A 24 -9.24 -32.07 -14.19
CA GLY A 24 -8.95 -32.97 -13.08
C GLY A 24 -7.44 -33.15 -12.83
N LEU A 25 -6.63 -33.34 -13.88
CA LEU A 25 -5.18 -33.44 -13.77
C LEU A 25 -4.54 -32.15 -13.27
N ALA A 26 -4.97 -31.00 -13.79
CA ALA A 26 -4.48 -29.70 -13.32
C ALA A 26 -4.87 -29.43 -11.87
N ALA A 27 -6.09 -29.79 -11.47
CA ALA A 27 -6.53 -29.69 -10.07
C ALA A 27 -5.75 -30.63 -9.15
N LEU A 28 -5.41 -31.84 -9.60
CA LEU A 28 -4.59 -32.78 -8.85
C LEU A 28 -3.14 -32.29 -8.67
N LEU A 29 -2.53 -31.75 -9.73
CA LEU A 29 -1.23 -31.10 -9.66
C LEU A 29 -1.25 -29.88 -8.72
N ALA A 30 -2.28 -29.04 -8.82
CA ALA A 30 -2.45 -27.90 -7.95
C ALA A 30 -2.62 -28.31 -6.48
N ALA A 31 -3.41 -29.36 -6.22
CA ALA A 31 -3.57 -29.91 -4.87
C ALA A 31 -2.23 -30.44 -4.32
N LEU A 32 -1.42 -31.09 -5.15
CA LEU A 32 -0.09 -31.59 -4.77
C LEU A 32 0.89 -30.44 -4.45
N ILE A 33 0.88 -29.38 -5.27
CA ILE A 33 1.67 -28.16 -5.01
C ILE A 33 1.21 -27.49 -3.71
N LEU A 34 -0.10 -27.32 -3.53
CA LEU A 34 -0.68 -26.71 -2.33
C LEU A 34 -0.37 -27.51 -1.06
N PHE A 35 -0.32 -28.84 -1.15
CA PHE A 35 0.03 -29.70 -0.01
C PHE A 35 1.51 -29.57 0.40
N ASN A 36 2.39 -29.23 -0.55
CA ASN A 36 3.81 -29.04 -0.30
C ASN A 36 4.21 -27.57 -0.04
N THR A 37 3.29 -26.62 -0.24
CA THR A 37 3.58 -25.19 -0.03
C THR A 37 3.39 -24.85 1.44
N VAL A 38 4.41 -24.25 2.05
CA VAL A 38 4.35 -23.81 3.46
C VAL A 38 3.31 -22.69 3.59
N PRO A 39 2.27 -22.85 4.44
CA PRO A 39 1.29 -21.80 4.67
C PRO A 39 1.93 -20.64 5.43
N THR A 40 1.66 -19.40 5.02
CA THR A 40 2.15 -18.20 5.69
C THR A 40 0.97 -17.51 6.38
N TYR A 41 1.14 -17.18 7.65
CA TYR A 41 0.17 -16.51 8.51
C TYR A 41 0.65 -15.10 8.84
N ARG A 42 -0.24 -14.12 8.70
CA ARG A 42 0.04 -12.72 9.05
C ARG A 42 -0.72 -12.33 10.29
N SER A 43 -0.03 -11.76 11.27
CA SER A 43 -0.63 -11.05 12.40
C SER A 43 -0.16 -9.60 12.39
N GLN A 44 -0.99 -8.69 12.87
CA GLN A 44 -0.72 -7.26 12.84
C GLN A 44 -1.10 -6.56 14.15
N ILE A 45 -0.28 -5.60 14.56
CA ILE A 45 -0.52 -4.67 15.66
C ILE A 45 -0.65 -3.26 15.09
N ARG A 46 -1.49 -2.42 15.70
CA ARG A 46 -1.67 -1.02 15.28
C ARG A 46 -1.29 -0.07 16.39
N LEU A 47 -0.39 0.85 16.07
CA LEU A 47 0.10 1.90 16.96
C LEU A 47 -0.43 3.24 16.49
N LEU A 48 -1.06 4.00 17.39
CA LEU A 48 -1.43 5.38 17.18
C LEU A 48 -0.35 6.28 17.77
N PHE A 49 0.23 7.15 16.95
CA PHE A 49 1.17 8.17 17.37
C PHE A 49 0.44 9.47 17.68
N SER A 50 0.90 10.19 18.69
CA SER A 50 0.46 11.56 18.95
C SER A 50 0.89 12.48 17.81
N GLU A 51 0.04 13.43 17.45
CA GLU A 51 0.42 14.50 16.52
C GLU A 51 1.70 15.18 17.02
N PRO A 52 2.66 15.49 16.12
CA PRO A 52 3.84 16.23 16.51
C PRO A 52 3.39 17.54 17.18
N PRO A 53 3.95 17.91 18.34
CA PRO A 53 3.56 19.14 19.02
C PRO A 53 3.78 20.32 18.07
N ASN A 54 2.69 21.02 17.75
CA ASN A 54 2.65 22.19 16.89
C ASN A 54 3.40 23.35 17.56
N PHE A 55 4.73 23.35 17.49
CA PHE A 55 5.57 24.39 18.09
C PHE A 55 5.68 25.66 17.24
N LEU A 56 5.18 25.66 16.00
CA LEU A 56 5.24 26.81 15.10
C LEU A 56 3.86 27.04 14.48
N GLN A 57 2.98 27.69 15.24
CA GLN A 57 1.84 28.42 14.69
C GLN A 57 2.41 29.59 13.88
N ASN A 58 2.63 29.35 12.58
CA ASN A 58 2.61 30.30 11.46
C ASN A 58 3.48 29.72 10.34
N GLU A 59 2.83 29.04 9.40
CA GLU A 59 2.98 29.14 7.93
C GLU A 59 2.62 27.78 7.26
N ARG A 60 1.59 27.82 6.41
CA ARG A 60 1.25 26.87 5.32
C ARG A 60 0.88 25.42 5.71
N GLU A 61 -0.41 25.11 5.59
CA GLU A 61 -0.99 23.74 5.66
C GLU A 61 -0.29 22.69 4.76
N ARG A 62 0.42 23.10 3.69
CA ARG A 62 1.20 22.17 2.84
C ARG A 62 2.49 21.68 3.50
N ASP A 63 3.12 22.49 4.34
CA ASP A 63 4.37 22.13 5.01
C ASP A 63 4.09 21.21 6.20
N ALA A 64 2.95 21.40 6.90
CA ALA A 64 2.49 20.52 7.97
C ALA A 64 2.20 19.08 7.50
N LEU A 65 1.62 18.90 6.30
CA LEU A 65 1.38 17.58 5.72
C LEU A 65 2.68 16.86 5.36
N THR A 66 3.64 17.59 4.79
CA THR A 66 4.97 17.04 4.43
C THR A 66 5.75 16.66 5.69
N GLN A 67 5.69 17.49 6.74
CA GLN A 67 6.31 17.22 8.03
C GLN A 67 5.69 16.02 8.76
N ALA A 68 4.37 15.83 8.64
CA ALA A 68 3.70 14.65 9.17
C ALA A 68 4.11 13.36 8.43
N ASP A 69 4.29 13.44 7.10
CA ASP A 69 4.77 12.32 6.28
C ASP A 69 6.22 11.95 6.65
N GLU A 70 7.11 12.94 6.77
CA GLU A 70 8.50 12.76 7.22
C GLU A 70 8.59 12.17 8.64
N TYR A 71 7.75 12.67 9.56
CA TYR A 71 7.68 12.15 10.93
C TYR A 71 7.29 10.67 10.95
N ILE A 72 6.21 10.30 10.25
CA ILE A 72 5.76 8.89 10.20
C ILE A 72 6.78 8.00 9.51
N ALA A 73 7.39 8.45 8.41
CA ALA A 73 8.44 7.70 7.73
C ALA A 73 9.64 7.43 8.65
N THR A 74 10.01 8.42 9.48
CA THR A 74 11.06 8.27 10.49
C THR A 74 10.67 7.25 11.56
N GLN A 75 9.41 7.26 12.03
CA GLN A 75 8.93 6.26 12.99
C GLN A 75 8.93 4.84 12.39
N MET A 76 8.53 4.69 11.13
CA MET A 76 8.57 3.41 10.43
C MET A 76 10.01 2.87 10.32
N ALA A 77 10.96 3.70 9.91
CA ALA A 77 12.37 3.31 9.83
C ALA A 77 12.95 2.93 11.19
N LEU A 78 12.51 3.59 12.27
CA LEU A 78 12.91 3.23 13.63
C LEU A 78 12.31 1.89 14.09
N ILE A 79 11.06 1.57 13.71
CA ILE A 79 10.46 0.26 13.96
C ILE A 79 11.21 -0.85 13.21
N GLU A 80 11.61 -0.60 11.96
CA GLU A 80 12.38 -1.54 11.12
C GLU A 80 13.86 -1.67 11.53
N SER A 81 14.30 -0.81 12.46
CA SER A 81 15.70 -0.76 12.87
C SER A 81 16.17 -2.06 13.52
N ARG A 82 17.47 -2.34 13.33
CA ARG A 82 18.13 -3.53 13.89
C ARG A 82 18.05 -3.60 15.42
N SER A 83 18.01 -2.46 16.12
CA SER A 83 17.94 -2.44 17.58
C SER A 83 16.63 -3.03 18.09
N ILE A 84 15.49 -2.68 17.46
CA ILE A 84 14.18 -3.24 17.80
C ILE A 84 14.13 -4.73 17.46
N ALA A 85 14.59 -5.11 16.26
CA ALA A 85 14.65 -6.53 15.85
C ALA A 85 15.49 -7.38 16.83
N ASN A 86 16.64 -6.86 17.28
CA ASN A 86 17.49 -7.53 18.27
C ASN A 86 16.79 -7.67 19.64
N ARG A 87 16.09 -6.63 20.09
CA ARG A 87 15.33 -6.67 21.35
C ARG A 87 14.23 -7.71 21.30
N VAL A 88 13.45 -7.74 20.21
CA VAL A 88 12.40 -8.75 19.98
C VAL A 88 12.99 -10.16 19.89
N ALA A 89 14.11 -10.33 19.18
CA ALA A 89 14.79 -11.62 19.07
C ALA A 89 15.23 -12.16 20.44
N LYS A 90 15.72 -11.29 21.33
CA LYS A 90 16.10 -11.65 22.71
C LYS A 90 14.90 -11.93 23.61
N ASP A 91 13.88 -11.08 23.57
CA ASP A 91 12.68 -11.20 24.42
C ASP A 91 11.91 -12.49 24.11
N LEU A 92 11.84 -12.88 22.82
CA LEU A 92 11.16 -14.10 22.39
C LEU A 92 12.08 -15.34 22.32
N LYS A 93 13.37 -15.20 22.65
CA LYS A 93 14.39 -16.25 22.48
C LYS A 93 14.32 -16.89 21.09
N LEU A 94 14.26 -16.04 20.07
CA LEU A 94 13.94 -16.45 18.72
C LEU A 94 15.02 -17.35 18.11
N THR A 95 16.27 -17.25 18.57
CA THR A 95 17.38 -18.12 18.17
C THR A 95 17.04 -19.60 18.33
N ASP A 96 16.49 -19.97 19.50
CA ASP A 96 16.22 -21.36 19.85
C ASP A 96 15.04 -21.90 19.02
N ARG A 97 14.00 -21.07 18.85
CA ARG A 97 12.82 -21.42 18.05
C ARG A 97 13.09 -21.49 16.55
N LEU A 98 14.01 -20.66 16.03
CA LEU A 98 14.37 -20.70 14.62
C LEU A 98 15.12 -21.99 14.26
N ASP A 99 15.97 -22.47 15.16
CA ASP A 99 16.67 -23.75 14.95
C ASP A 99 15.67 -24.92 14.97
N GLU A 100 14.65 -24.90 15.85
CA GLU A 100 13.54 -25.88 15.82
C GLU A 100 12.69 -25.81 14.54
N LEU A 101 12.40 -24.60 14.06
CA LEU A 101 11.67 -24.39 12.81
C LEU A 101 12.49 -24.83 11.58
N SER A 102 13.80 -24.57 11.58
CA SER A 102 14.69 -24.95 10.49
C SER A 102 14.83 -26.47 10.36
N GLN A 103 14.86 -27.20 11.49
CA GLN A 103 14.90 -28.66 11.51
C GLN A 103 13.63 -29.31 10.95
N ARG A 104 12.46 -28.66 11.08
CA ARG A 104 11.20 -29.15 10.52
C ARG A 104 11.06 -28.99 9.01
N HIS A 105 11.82 -28.08 8.38
CA HIS A 105 11.62 -27.69 6.98
C HIS A 105 12.74 -28.13 6.02
N GLY A 106 13.64 -29.02 6.45
CA GLY A 106 14.81 -29.50 5.70
C GLY A 106 14.57 -30.29 4.41
N ILE A 107 13.33 -30.43 3.93
CA ILE A 107 12.98 -31.24 2.74
C ILE A 107 12.83 -30.36 1.47
N VAL A 108 12.56 -29.06 1.63
CA VAL A 108 12.25 -28.17 0.49
C VAL A 108 13.52 -27.67 -0.24
N SER A 109 14.67 -27.61 0.44
CA SER A 109 15.95 -27.24 -0.18
C SER A 109 16.45 -28.28 -1.18
N SER A 110 16.15 -29.57 -0.97
CA SER A 110 16.58 -30.68 -1.85
C SER A 110 15.75 -30.83 -3.13
N ILE A 111 14.53 -30.27 -3.18
CA ILE A 111 13.68 -30.32 -4.38
C ILE A 111 14.02 -29.16 -5.34
N ARG A 112 14.47 -28.02 -4.82
CA ARG A 112 14.92 -26.88 -5.64
C ARG A 112 16.17 -27.21 -6.47
N SER A 113 17.06 -28.08 -5.97
CA SER A 113 18.23 -28.57 -6.70
C SER A 113 17.91 -29.59 -7.80
N LEU A 114 16.67 -30.09 -7.88
CA LEU A 114 16.26 -31.05 -8.93
C LEU A 114 15.59 -30.38 -10.14
N PHE A 115 15.13 -29.12 -10.00
CA PHE A 115 14.47 -28.35 -11.06
C PHE A 115 15.23 -27.09 -11.48
N ALA A 116 16.31 -26.72 -10.78
CA ALA A 116 17.24 -25.70 -11.24
C ALA A 116 18.27 -26.34 -12.18
N GLY A 117 18.15 -26.03 -13.49
CA GLY A 117 19.25 -26.19 -14.43
C GLY A 117 20.51 -25.49 -13.90
N SER A 118 21.66 -26.00 -14.32
CA SER A 118 23.01 -25.76 -13.82
C SER A 118 23.52 -24.32 -13.94
N ASP A 119 22.83 -23.37 -13.33
CA ASP A 119 23.28 -22.03 -12.99
C ASP A 119 22.81 -21.74 -11.56
N ALA A 120 23.31 -22.52 -10.61
CA ALA A 120 23.29 -22.13 -9.21
C ALA A 120 24.39 -21.08 -9.05
N GLU A 121 23.96 -19.82 -9.07
CA GLU A 121 24.74 -18.68 -8.58
C GLU A 121 25.34 -19.07 -7.21
N PRO A 122 26.64 -18.83 -6.95
CA PRO A 122 27.24 -19.16 -5.67
C PRO A 122 26.39 -18.51 -4.57
N ALA A 123 26.05 -19.30 -3.55
CA ALA A 123 25.43 -18.77 -2.35
C ALA A 123 26.19 -17.52 -1.90
N ASP A 124 25.48 -16.38 -1.87
CA ASP A 124 25.98 -15.10 -1.40
C ASP A 124 26.67 -15.31 -0.04
N PRO A 125 27.93 -14.86 0.16
CA PRO A 125 28.66 -14.99 1.43
C PRO A 125 28.04 -14.22 2.61
N SER A 126 26.84 -13.66 2.45
CA SER A 126 26.02 -13.02 3.47
C SER A 126 25.19 -14.01 4.32
N VAL A 127 25.65 -15.26 4.47
CA VAL A 127 25.08 -16.14 5.52
C VAL A 127 25.50 -15.53 6.87
N PRO A 128 24.54 -15.10 7.72
CA PRO A 128 24.87 -14.46 8.99
C PRO A 128 25.68 -15.42 9.88
N ASP A 129 26.91 -15.03 10.25
CA ASP A 129 27.89 -15.88 10.96
C ASP A 129 27.46 -16.29 12.39
N THR A 130 26.41 -15.65 12.95
CA THR A 130 25.88 -15.97 14.28
C THR A 130 24.38 -16.30 14.25
N ALA A 131 23.93 -17.16 15.17
CA ALA A 131 22.51 -17.50 15.33
C ALA A 131 21.63 -16.26 15.60
N GLU A 132 22.17 -15.26 16.31
CA GLU A 132 21.50 -13.98 16.56
C GLU A 132 21.30 -13.18 15.26
N GLU A 133 22.33 -13.10 14.41
CA GLU A 133 22.26 -12.38 13.13
C GLU A 133 21.24 -13.05 12.18
N ARG A 134 21.14 -14.39 12.16
CA ARG A 134 20.09 -15.12 11.44
C ARG A 134 18.69 -14.78 11.94
N ALA A 135 18.49 -14.72 13.26
CA ALA A 135 17.20 -14.38 13.86
C ALA A 135 16.78 -12.93 13.52
N ILE A 136 17.71 -11.99 13.58
CA ILE A 136 17.47 -10.58 13.21
C ILE A 136 17.11 -10.46 11.73
N SER A 137 17.87 -11.09 10.83
CA SER A 137 17.56 -11.06 9.39
C SER A 137 16.22 -11.73 9.07
N TYR A 138 15.88 -12.83 9.75
CA TYR A 138 14.57 -13.46 9.61
C TYR A 138 13.44 -12.53 10.03
N LEU A 139 13.61 -11.80 11.14
CA LEU A 139 12.63 -10.82 11.58
C LEU A 139 12.47 -9.68 10.56
N GLN A 140 13.57 -9.07 10.11
CA GLN A 140 13.53 -7.94 9.18
C GLN A 140 12.94 -8.30 7.82
N ASN A 141 13.24 -9.50 7.29
CA ASN A 141 12.74 -9.94 5.98
C ASN A 141 11.25 -10.28 5.97
N ASN A 142 10.66 -10.61 7.12
CA ASN A 142 9.26 -10.99 7.24
C ASN A 142 8.40 -9.93 7.97
N LEU A 143 9.00 -8.78 8.31
CA LEU A 143 8.32 -7.64 8.88
C LEU A 143 7.73 -6.78 7.76
N THR A 144 6.51 -6.31 7.95
CA THR A 144 5.86 -5.34 7.08
C THR A 144 5.38 -4.17 7.93
N VAL A 145 5.92 -2.98 7.66
CA VAL A 145 5.53 -1.76 8.37
C VAL A 145 4.97 -0.77 7.37
N PHE A 146 3.75 -0.31 7.59
CA PHE A 146 3.15 0.70 6.73
C PHE A 146 2.15 1.56 7.48
N ARG A 147 1.96 2.77 6.95
CA ARG A 147 0.98 3.72 7.46
C ARG A 147 -0.43 3.36 7.01
N VAL A 148 -1.38 3.39 7.92
CA VAL A 148 -2.81 3.19 7.61
C VAL A 148 -3.40 4.49 7.06
N ALA A 149 -3.61 4.54 5.75
CA ALA A 149 -4.14 5.71 5.04
C ALA A 149 -3.34 7.00 5.35
N ARG A 150 -3.99 8.17 5.37
CA ARG A 150 -3.39 9.45 5.79
C ARG A 150 -3.64 9.71 7.28
N SER A 151 -3.21 8.80 8.15
CA SER A 151 -3.42 8.91 9.61
C SER A 151 -2.13 8.73 10.39
N TYR A 152 -2.11 9.06 11.68
CA TYR A 152 -0.97 8.79 12.58
C TYR A 152 -0.96 7.33 13.09
N VAL A 153 -1.55 6.40 12.33
CA VAL A 153 -1.59 4.98 12.67
C VAL A 153 -0.58 4.22 11.81
N ILE A 154 0.32 3.50 12.47
CA ILE A 154 1.25 2.56 11.83
C ILE A 154 0.76 1.14 12.12
N GLU A 155 0.66 0.34 11.06
CA GLU A 155 0.41 -1.09 11.14
C GLU A 155 1.73 -1.83 11.01
N ILE A 156 2.02 -2.69 11.98
CA ILE A 156 3.19 -3.56 12.00
C ILE A 156 2.67 -4.99 11.85
N GLY A 157 2.93 -5.59 10.70
CA GLY A 157 2.55 -6.96 10.36
C GLY A 157 3.77 -7.88 10.34
N PHE A 158 3.62 -9.11 10.83
CA PHE A 158 4.66 -10.14 10.73
C PHE A 158 4.13 -11.40 10.05
N ASP A 159 4.90 -11.91 9.09
CA ASP A 159 4.60 -13.09 8.29
C ASP A 159 5.40 -14.30 8.78
N SER A 160 4.71 -15.35 9.22
CA SER A 160 5.37 -16.57 9.69
C SER A 160 4.61 -17.84 9.31
N PRO A 161 5.29 -18.99 9.14
CA PRO A 161 4.64 -20.29 8.99
C PRO A 161 3.84 -20.73 10.23
N ASP A 162 4.17 -20.20 11.40
CA ASP A 162 3.47 -20.50 12.65
C ASP A 162 2.53 -19.34 13.04
N PRO A 163 1.20 -19.57 13.13
CA PRO A 163 0.25 -18.52 13.50
C PRO A 163 0.47 -17.98 14.93
N VAL A 164 1.01 -18.80 15.84
CA VAL A 164 1.33 -18.37 17.22
C VAL A 164 2.53 -17.42 17.18
N LEU A 165 3.58 -17.80 16.46
CA LEU A 165 4.77 -16.97 16.31
C LEU A 165 4.44 -15.64 15.62
N SER A 166 3.57 -15.64 14.60
CA SER A 166 3.11 -14.40 13.96
C SER A 166 2.51 -13.42 14.95
N ARG A 167 1.64 -13.90 15.84
CA ARG A 167 1.01 -13.08 16.89
C ARG A 167 2.05 -12.57 17.88
N GLU A 168 2.89 -13.44 18.40
CA GLU A 168 3.86 -13.11 19.44
C GLU A 168 4.91 -12.12 18.95
N VAL A 169 5.40 -12.28 17.71
CA VAL A 169 6.36 -11.35 17.12
C VAL A 169 5.73 -9.98 16.86
N ALA A 170 4.53 -9.93 16.27
CA ALA A 170 3.84 -8.66 16.04
C ALA A 170 3.57 -7.90 17.35
N ASP A 171 3.13 -8.60 18.41
CA ASP A 171 2.90 -8.00 19.73
C ASP A 171 4.22 -7.49 20.35
N ALA A 172 5.26 -8.32 20.30
CA ALA A 172 6.58 -8.00 20.82
C ALA A 172 7.20 -6.78 20.13
N TYR A 173 7.02 -6.62 18.81
CA TYR A 173 7.47 -5.42 18.10
C TYR A 173 6.79 -4.15 18.60
N GLY A 174 5.46 -4.19 18.81
CA GLY A 174 4.74 -3.04 19.35
C GLY A 174 5.19 -2.67 20.76
N SER A 175 5.33 -3.66 21.65
CA SER A 175 5.79 -3.42 23.02
C SER A 175 7.26 -2.99 23.08
N ALA A 176 8.13 -3.60 22.28
CA ALA A 176 9.56 -3.28 22.25
C ALA A 176 9.81 -1.86 21.74
N PHE A 177 9.06 -1.43 20.73
CA PHE A 177 9.12 -0.07 20.22
C PHE A 177 8.65 0.97 21.24
N LEU A 178 7.53 0.72 21.93
CA LEU A 178 7.07 1.62 22.99
C LEU A 178 8.07 1.70 24.15
N ALA A 179 8.64 0.56 24.54
CA ALA A 179 9.68 0.52 25.56
C ALA A 179 10.95 1.26 25.12
N ASP A 180 11.32 1.19 23.84
CA ASP A 180 12.45 1.93 23.27
C ASP A 180 12.20 3.45 23.24
N GLN A 181 11.00 3.89 22.86
CA GLN A 181 10.61 5.31 22.89
C GLN A 181 10.71 5.90 24.31
N VAL A 182 10.21 5.18 25.30
CA VAL A 182 10.28 5.60 26.71
C VAL A 182 11.74 5.63 27.18
N ALA A 183 12.52 4.59 26.88
CA ALA A 183 13.93 4.53 27.25
C ALA A 183 14.75 5.65 26.60
N GLY A 184 14.60 5.85 25.29
CA GLY A 184 15.29 6.90 24.54
C GLY A 184 14.97 8.31 25.04
N ARG A 185 13.70 8.56 25.42
CA ARG A 185 13.32 9.84 26.05
C ARG A 185 13.97 9.99 27.42
N LEU A 186 13.88 8.98 28.28
CA LEU A 186 14.50 9.03 29.61
C LEU A 186 16.01 9.23 29.52
N ASP A 187 16.68 8.57 28.58
CA ASP A 187 18.11 8.77 28.32
C ASP A 187 18.43 10.19 27.84
N GLY A 188 17.60 10.75 26.96
CA GLY A 188 17.69 12.16 26.56
C GLY A 188 17.55 13.11 27.74
N LEU A 189 16.53 12.91 28.58
CA LEU A 189 16.29 13.71 29.79
C LEU A 189 17.43 13.57 30.80
N ASN A 190 17.97 12.36 31.00
CA ASN A 190 19.10 12.11 31.89
C ASN A 190 20.37 12.82 31.39
N ARG A 191 20.64 12.79 30.09
CA ARG A 191 21.77 13.52 29.49
C ARG A 191 21.64 15.04 29.70
N ILE A 192 20.46 15.60 29.47
CA ILE A 192 20.20 17.03 29.69
C ILE A 192 20.31 17.36 31.18
N SER A 193 19.74 16.54 32.06
CA SER A 193 19.80 16.70 33.52
C SER A 193 21.25 16.75 34.01
N ASN A 194 22.08 15.78 33.60
CA ASN A 194 23.48 15.72 33.99
C ASN A 194 24.27 16.92 33.46
N TRP A 195 24.01 17.35 32.21
CA TRP A 195 24.63 18.55 31.66
C TRP A 195 24.22 19.81 32.44
N LEU A 196 22.93 19.94 32.78
CA LEU A 196 22.38 21.10 33.48
C LEU A 196 22.90 21.18 34.92
N GLU A 197 23.08 20.04 35.60
CA GLU A 197 23.68 19.95 36.93
C GLU A 197 25.11 20.50 36.95
N VAL A 198 25.98 20.04 36.04
CA VAL A 198 27.35 20.55 35.90
C VAL A 198 27.34 22.04 35.59
N ARG A 199 26.44 22.49 34.71
CA ARG A 199 26.32 23.89 34.31
C ARG A 199 25.84 24.79 35.45
N ILE A 200 24.88 24.35 36.25
CA ILE A 200 24.37 25.06 37.43
C ILE A 200 25.48 25.22 38.48
N GLU A 201 26.32 24.20 38.68
CA GLU A 201 27.45 24.28 39.60
C GLU A 201 28.48 25.32 39.14
N GLU A 202 28.83 25.32 37.85
CA GLU A 202 29.74 26.29 37.24
C GLU A 202 29.20 27.73 37.35
N ILE A 203 27.94 27.95 36.99
CA ILE A 203 27.28 29.25 37.12
C ILE A 203 27.21 29.67 38.59
N GLY A 204 26.90 28.73 39.50
CA GLY A 204 26.85 28.97 40.94
C GLY A 204 28.21 29.42 41.50
N ARG A 205 29.31 28.81 41.05
CA ARG A 205 30.68 29.28 41.34
C ARG A 205 30.92 30.68 40.80
N GLY A 206 30.55 30.95 39.55
CA GLY A 206 30.66 32.28 38.94
C GLY A 206 29.85 33.37 39.66
N SER A 207 28.63 33.04 40.11
CA SER A 207 27.77 33.94 40.88
C SER A 207 28.38 34.29 42.23
N ARG A 208 28.94 33.31 42.95
CA ARG A 208 29.62 33.56 44.23
C ARG A 208 30.86 34.43 44.04
N GLN A 209 31.67 34.15 43.03
CA GLN A 209 32.85 34.95 42.71
C GLN A 209 32.50 36.39 42.33
N ALA A 210 31.44 36.59 41.54
CA ALA A 210 30.97 37.92 41.18
C ALA A 210 30.42 38.70 42.39
N ALA A 211 29.65 38.04 43.27
CA ALA A 211 29.15 38.66 44.51
C ALA A 211 30.30 39.01 45.47
N GLU A 212 31.30 38.14 45.59
CA GLU A 212 32.49 38.40 46.39
C GLU A 212 33.30 39.57 45.82
N ALA A 213 33.43 39.70 44.49
CA ALA A 213 34.09 40.83 43.86
C ALA A 213 33.37 42.16 44.18
N VAL A 214 32.03 42.18 44.17
CA VAL A 214 31.25 43.35 44.59
C VAL A 214 31.51 43.68 46.07
N ALA A 215 31.48 42.69 46.95
CA ALA A 215 31.69 42.89 48.37
C ALA A 215 33.11 43.41 48.68
N ARG A 216 34.14 42.81 48.07
CA ARG A 216 35.53 43.26 48.18
C ARG A 216 35.72 44.67 47.64
N PHE A 217 35.17 44.96 46.45
CA PHE A 217 35.28 46.29 45.85
C PHE A 217 34.60 47.38 46.71
N ARG A 218 33.44 47.07 47.31
CA ARG A 218 32.78 47.98 48.26
C ARG A 218 33.63 48.22 49.51
N ALA A 219 34.25 47.18 50.06
CA ALA A 219 35.11 47.27 51.24
C ALA A 219 36.41 48.06 50.97
N GLU A 220 37.10 47.77 49.86
CA GLU A 220 38.37 48.40 49.47
C GLU A 220 38.22 49.90 49.15
N ASN A 221 37.09 50.29 48.54
CA ASN A 221 36.84 51.69 48.15
C ASN A 221 36.00 52.47 49.17
N GLY A 222 35.74 51.91 50.36
CA GLY A 222 34.97 52.58 51.42
C GLY A 222 33.53 52.92 51.02
N LEU A 223 32.93 52.18 50.08
CA LEU A 223 31.56 52.37 49.60
C LEU A 223 30.53 51.69 50.49
N VAL A 224 30.88 51.44 51.74
CA VAL A 224 29.98 50.85 52.74
C VAL A 224 29.05 51.96 53.24
N ALA A 225 27.86 52.03 52.65
CA ALA A 225 26.85 53.01 53.05
C ALA A 225 26.14 52.58 54.35
N ALA A 226 25.96 53.52 55.27
CA ALA A 226 24.86 53.47 56.24
C ALA A 226 23.66 54.16 55.58
N ASP A 227 22.50 53.50 55.51
CA ASP A 227 21.24 54.03 54.97
C ASP A 227 21.24 54.50 53.49
N GLY A 228 22.13 53.94 52.66
CA GLY A 228 22.07 54.11 51.19
C GLY A 228 22.59 55.45 50.66
N ARG A 229 23.20 56.30 51.50
CA ARG A 229 23.91 57.52 51.06
C ARG A 229 25.43 57.37 51.23
N LEU A 230 26.19 57.92 50.29
CA LEU A 230 27.65 57.93 50.36
C LEU A 230 28.10 58.89 51.48
N VAL A 231 29.08 58.46 52.28
CA VAL A 231 29.67 59.30 53.35
C VAL A 231 30.26 60.60 52.78
N THR A 232 30.79 60.54 51.55
CA THR A 232 31.35 61.70 50.82
C THR A 232 30.29 62.76 50.49
N ASP A 233 29.07 62.35 50.11
CA ASP A 233 27.98 63.28 49.79
C ASP A 233 27.51 64.03 51.04
N GLN A 234 27.44 63.34 52.18
CA GLN A 234 27.08 63.94 53.46
C GLN A 234 28.13 64.97 53.92
N GLN A 235 29.42 64.74 53.64
CA GLN A 235 30.50 65.68 53.95
C GLN A 235 30.44 66.93 53.06
N LEU A 236 30.16 66.78 51.76
CA LEU A 236 30.02 67.91 50.83
C LEU A 236 28.84 68.82 51.20
N GLU A 237 27.69 68.24 51.58
CA GLU A 237 26.52 69.00 52.03
C GLU A 237 26.84 69.81 53.30
N GLY A 238 27.53 69.20 54.27
CA GLY A 238 27.99 69.88 55.48
C GLY A 238 28.97 71.03 55.20
N LEU A 239 29.94 70.82 54.31
CA LEU A 239 30.90 71.86 53.89
C LEU A 239 30.23 73.00 53.12
N ASN A 240 29.22 72.71 52.30
CA ASN A 240 28.48 73.73 51.57
C ASN A 240 27.67 74.62 52.53
N GLN A 241 27.08 74.04 53.59
CA GLN A 241 26.41 74.81 54.63
C GLN A 241 27.39 75.69 55.41
N GLN A 242 28.58 75.17 55.73
CA GLN A 242 29.65 75.95 56.37
C GLN A 242 30.14 77.09 55.46
N LEU A 243 30.26 76.86 54.15
CA LEU A 243 30.65 77.87 53.17
C LEU A 243 29.65 79.04 53.11
N ILE A 244 28.35 78.74 53.11
CA ILE A 244 27.29 79.76 53.12
C ILE A 244 27.42 80.62 54.37
N ASN A 245 27.59 79.99 55.54
CA ASN A 245 27.75 80.70 56.81
C ASN A 245 29.04 81.55 56.82
N ALA A 246 30.17 81.01 56.36
CA ALA A 246 31.44 81.73 56.30
C ALA A 246 31.40 82.92 55.33
N ARG A 247 30.76 82.77 54.16
CA ARG A 247 30.53 83.88 53.22
C ARG A 247 29.68 84.98 53.85
N ALA A 248 28.63 84.60 54.57
CA ALA A 248 27.80 85.55 55.30
C ALA A 248 28.61 86.30 56.37
N SER A 249 29.46 85.60 57.13
CA SER A 249 30.36 86.20 58.13
C SER A 249 31.37 87.18 57.50
N VAL A 250 32.00 86.82 56.38
CA VAL A 250 32.91 87.72 55.64
C VAL A 250 32.17 88.96 55.15
N SER A 251 30.99 88.79 54.55
CA SER A 251 30.19 89.92 54.07
C SER A 251 29.76 90.85 55.20
N ALA A 252 29.39 90.30 56.37
CA ALA A 252 29.04 91.07 57.54
C ALA A 252 30.24 91.85 58.11
N ALA A 253 31.40 91.21 58.26
CA ALA A 253 32.62 91.86 58.74
C ALA A 253 33.13 92.95 57.76
N GLN A 254 33.06 92.68 56.45
CA GLN A 254 33.45 93.63 55.41
C GLN A 254 32.60 94.90 55.46
N ALA A 255 31.28 94.76 55.64
CA ALA A 255 30.37 95.89 55.77
C ALA A 255 30.71 96.78 56.98
N GLN A 256 31.09 96.18 58.11
CA GLN A 256 31.49 96.95 59.31
C GLN A 256 32.79 97.73 59.08
N VAL A 257 33.80 97.11 58.45
CA VAL A 257 35.05 97.79 58.07
C VAL A 257 34.79 98.95 57.12
N GLU A 258 33.91 98.78 56.12
CA GLU A 258 33.55 99.83 55.17
C GLU A 258 32.85 101.01 55.85
N ILE A 259 31.85 100.73 56.71
CA ILE A 259 31.11 101.75 57.46
C ILE A 259 32.06 102.58 58.35
N TYR A 260 32.93 101.93 59.13
CA TYR A 260 33.85 102.62 60.05
C TYR A 260 35.00 103.33 59.31
N SER A 261 35.54 102.73 58.24
CA SER A 261 36.60 103.37 57.44
C SER A 261 36.08 104.59 56.67
N ALA A 262 34.84 104.56 56.18
CA ALA A 262 34.21 105.71 55.55
C ALA A 262 34.02 106.88 56.54
N ALA A 263 33.54 106.59 57.75
CA ALA A 263 33.39 107.61 58.78
C ALA A 263 34.74 108.17 59.29
N MET A 264 35.78 107.35 59.35
CA MET A 264 37.14 107.82 59.66
C MET A 264 37.70 108.73 58.57
N LYS A 265 37.42 108.45 57.28
CA LYS A 265 37.81 109.31 56.14
C LYS A 265 37.05 110.64 56.10
N ASP A 266 35.76 110.63 56.45
CA ASP A 266 34.92 111.83 56.54
C ASP A 266 35.45 112.82 57.61
N GLY A 267 36.13 112.31 58.65
CA GLY A 267 36.81 113.12 59.67
C GLY A 267 35.87 113.88 60.62
N ASN A 268 34.56 113.79 60.40
CA ASN A 268 33.51 114.36 61.23
C ASN A 268 33.35 113.56 62.53
N ILE A 269 33.49 114.23 63.67
CA ILE A 269 33.41 113.59 64.98
C ILE A 269 31.98 113.16 65.31
N GLU A 270 30.96 113.88 64.80
CA GLU A 270 29.55 113.56 65.03
C GLU A 270 29.12 112.25 64.32
N THR A 271 29.67 111.94 63.14
CA THR A 271 29.38 110.68 62.43
C THR A 271 30.00 109.47 63.14
N LEU A 272 31.21 109.62 63.68
CA LEU A 272 31.88 108.61 64.52
C LEU A 272 31.10 108.33 65.81
N ILE A 273 30.56 109.37 66.45
CA ILE A 273 29.70 109.23 67.63
C ILE A 273 28.38 108.51 67.26
N GLY A 274 27.76 108.85 66.13
CA GLY A 274 26.52 108.23 65.65
C GLY A 274 26.67 106.74 65.34
N LEU A 275 27.78 106.33 64.72
CA LEU A 275 28.07 104.91 64.47
C LEU A 275 28.27 104.13 65.76
N ARG A 276 28.96 104.73 66.73
CA ARG A 276 29.15 104.14 68.05
C ARG A 276 27.83 103.89 68.78
N GLN A 277 26.91 104.86 68.73
CA GLN A 277 25.61 104.72 69.38
C GLN A 277 24.77 103.60 68.74
N ARG A 278 24.91 103.39 67.42
CA ARG A 278 24.33 102.25 66.70
C ARG A 278 24.99 100.91 67.07
N ALA A 279 26.28 100.93 67.37
CA ALA A 279 27.06 99.75 67.77
C ALA A 279 26.88 99.34 69.25
N ASN A 280 26.37 100.22 70.13
CA ASN A 280 26.11 99.92 71.55
C ASN A 280 25.08 98.80 71.81
N GLY A 281 24.50 98.19 70.76
CA GLY A 281 23.75 96.93 70.86
C GLY A 281 24.63 95.68 71.08
N SER A 282 25.96 95.79 70.98
CA SER A 282 26.88 94.65 71.14
C SER A 282 28.03 94.92 72.13
N ASN A 283 27.88 94.38 73.35
CA ASN A 283 28.91 93.93 74.31
C ASN A 283 30.25 94.69 74.40
N THR A 284 30.28 96.01 74.25
CA THR A 284 31.46 96.81 74.59
C THR A 284 31.11 97.67 75.81
N PRO A 285 31.43 97.25 77.04
CA PRO A 285 31.19 98.05 78.23
C PRO A 285 32.24 99.16 78.35
N ALA A 286 31.79 100.31 78.88
CA ALA A 286 32.60 101.30 79.60
C ALA A 286 33.32 102.43 78.84
N ASN A 287 32.73 103.05 77.80
CA ASN A 287 33.19 104.37 77.33
C ASN A 287 32.04 105.26 76.80
N GLY A 288 30.83 105.13 77.35
CA GLY A 288 29.70 106.02 77.03
C GLY A 288 30.00 107.50 77.33
N ASP A 289 30.89 107.73 78.29
CA ASP A 289 31.24 109.05 78.81
C ASP A 289 31.91 109.93 77.76
N ILE A 290 32.85 109.42 76.95
CA ILE A 290 33.62 110.26 76.01
C ILE A 290 32.72 110.92 74.94
N ALA A 291 31.69 110.22 74.47
CA ALA A 291 30.78 110.74 73.45
C ALA A 291 29.80 111.77 74.03
N SER A 292 29.23 111.49 75.21
CA SER A 292 28.39 112.46 75.92
C SER A 292 29.18 113.69 76.35
N ASP A 293 30.42 113.51 76.81
CA ASP A 293 31.32 114.57 77.24
C ASP A 293 31.73 115.46 76.05
N TYR A 294 31.95 114.87 74.88
CA TYR A 294 32.22 115.64 73.65
C TYR A 294 31.03 116.50 73.23
N LEU A 295 29.81 115.93 73.19
CA LEU A 295 28.60 116.67 72.83
C LEU A 295 28.31 117.79 73.84
N LEU A 296 28.51 117.52 75.13
CA LEU A 296 28.36 118.51 76.20
C LEU A 296 29.42 119.62 76.09
N ALA A 297 30.67 119.28 75.79
CA ALA A 297 31.74 120.24 75.54
C ALA A 297 31.46 121.10 74.29
N ALA A 298 30.92 120.51 73.23
CA ALA A 298 30.52 121.23 72.02
C ALA A 298 29.37 122.22 72.28
N GLU A 299 28.37 121.84 73.08
CA GLU A 299 27.27 122.73 73.47
C GLU A 299 27.76 123.87 74.37
N ARG A 300 28.64 123.57 75.34
CA ARG A 300 29.29 124.57 76.20
C ARG A 300 30.11 125.57 75.39
N GLU A 301 30.88 125.09 74.41
CA GLU A 301 31.66 125.96 73.52
C GLU A 301 30.75 126.90 72.73
N ARG A 302 29.67 126.40 72.11
CA ARG A 302 28.68 127.22 71.40
C ARG A 302 28.11 128.32 72.30
N ALA A 303 27.74 127.98 73.53
CA ALA A 303 27.20 128.93 74.51
C ALA A 303 28.23 130.00 74.93
N VAL A 304 29.50 129.61 75.13
CA VAL A 304 30.57 130.52 75.54
C VAL A 304 31.02 131.43 74.40
N VAL A 305 31.16 130.91 73.19
CA VAL A 305 31.52 131.68 71.99
C VAL A 305 30.42 132.69 71.64
N ALA A 306 29.14 132.32 71.76
CA ALA A 306 28.02 133.22 71.49
C ALA A 306 27.95 134.40 72.47
N ARG A 307 28.39 134.22 73.72
CA ARG A 307 28.32 135.24 74.77
C ARG A 307 29.58 136.10 74.89
N TRP A 308 30.77 135.53 74.67
CA TRP A 308 32.05 136.20 74.94
C TRP A 308 33.02 136.24 73.76
N GLY A 309 32.64 135.74 72.58
CA GLY A 309 33.50 135.69 71.39
C GLY A 309 34.56 134.58 71.43
N ALA A 310 35.11 134.23 70.27
CA ALA A 310 36.02 133.09 70.11
C ALA A 310 37.41 133.28 70.74
N GLU A 311 37.83 134.52 71.03
CA GLU A 311 39.21 134.81 71.49
C GLU A 311 39.39 134.81 73.01
N ASN A 312 38.31 134.69 73.80
CA ASN A 312 38.36 134.70 75.27
C ASN A 312 39.10 133.46 75.84
N GLU A 313 39.81 133.61 76.96
CA GLU A 313 40.59 132.56 77.63
C GLU A 313 39.73 131.33 77.98
N GLN A 314 38.50 131.56 78.44
CA GLN A 314 37.53 130.50 78.74
C GLN A 314 37.06 129.73 77.50
N ALA A 315 36.94 130.39 76.34
CA ALA A 315 36.59 129.73 75.08
C ALA A 315 37.73 128.80 74.62
N ARG A 316 38.99 129.25 74.70
CA ARG A 316 40.17 128.44 74.33
C ARG A 316 40.31 127.19 75.19
N ALA A 317 40.05 127.31 76.49
CA ALA A 317 40.10 126.16 77.41
C ALA A 317 39.09 125.06 77.02
N ILE A 318 37.85 125.44 76.71
CA ILE A 318 36.79 124.50 76.30
C ILE A 318 37.06 123.95 74.89
N THR A 319 37.56 124.76 73.96
CA THR A 319 37.98 124.29 72.63
C THR A 319 39.12 123.27 72.73
N ALA A 320 40.09 123.49 73.61
CA ALA A 320 41.18 122.54 73.86
C ALA A 320 40.67 121.22 74.50
N GLU A 321 39.73 121.30 75.45
CA GLU A 321 39.05 120.14 76.04
C GLU A 321 38.27 119.35 74.99
N LYS A 322 37.47 120.05 74.16
CA LYS A 322 36.72 119.46 73.03
C LYS A 322 37.66 118.76 72.04
N GLN A 323 38.81 119.35 71.72
CA GLN A 323 39.79 118.75 70.81
C GLN A 323 40.48 117.52 71.44
N ARG A 324 40.74 117.53 72.75
CA ARG A 324 41.25 116.35 73.48
C ARG A 324 40.26 115.19 73.40
N LEU A 325 38.98 115.46 73.67
CA LEU A 325 37.89 114.48 73.57
C LEU A 325 37.72 113.99 72.12
N ALA A 326 37.79 114.88 71.13
CA ALA A 326 37.77 114.50 69.72
C ALA A 326 38.88 113.51 69.34
N ASN A 327 40.11 113.74 69.82
CA ASN A 327 41.23 112.85 69.57
C ASN A 327 41.05 111.49 70.25
N GLN A 328 40.44 111.46 71.44
CA GLN A 328 40.08 110.20 72.11
C GLN A 328 39.00 109.43 71.34
N VAL A 329 37.96 110.11 70.83
CA VAL A 329 36.93 109.50 69.96
C VAL A 329 37.56 108.91 68.70
N ARG A 330 38.47 109.63 68.04
CA ARG A 330 39.19 109.11 66.86
C ARG A 330 40.08 107.92 67.20
N ALA A 331 40.81 107.96 68.31
CA ALA A 331 41.65 106.84 68.74
C ALA A 331 40.83 105.59 69.03
N GLU A 332 39.65 105.74 69.63
CA GLU A 332 38.73 104.63 69.89
C GLU A 332 38.09 104.10 68.60
N ALA A 333 37.70 104.98 67.69
CA ALA A 333 37.22 104.61 66.37
C ALA A 333 38.29 103.84 65.57
N GLN A 334 39.56 104.24 65.68
CA GLN A 334 40.68 103.51 65.08
C GLN A 334 40.84 102.12 65.68
N ARG A 335 40.83 101.97 67.02
CA ARG A 335 40.90 100.65 67.67
C ARG A 335 39.73 99.74 67.26
N THR A 336 38.54 100.33 67.14
CA THR A 336 37.34 99.60 66.70
C THR A 336 37.48 99.15 65.24
N LEU A 337 38.01 100.02 64.37
CA LEU A 337 38.31 99.68 62.99
C LEU A 337 39.36 98.56 62.90
N ASP A 338 40.45 98.63 63.67
CA ASP A 338 41.49 97.60 63.71
C ASP A 338 40.92 96.24 64.21
N ALA A 339 39.99 96.27 65.17
CA ALA A 339 39.26 95.09 65.62
C ALA A 339 38.39 94.49 64.51
N TYR A 340 37.62 95.31 63.77
CA TYR A 340 36.83 94.83 62.63
C TYR A 340 37.68 94.34 61.46
N GLN A 341 38.85 94.94 61.22
CA GLN A 341 39.81 94.45 60.22
C GLN A 341 40.38 93.09 60.63
N SER A 342 40.69 92.90 61.91
CA SER A 342 41.14 91.60 62.44
C SER A 342 40.05 90.54 62.31
N GLU A 343 38.80 90.90 62.58
CA GLU A 343 37.64 90.00 62.41
C GLU A 343 37.39 89.64 60.94
N LEU A 344 37.53 90.62 60.03
CA LEU A 344 37.46 90.37 58.59
C LEU A 344 38.58 89.42 58.13
N ALA A 345 39.82 89.64 58.57
CA ALA A 345 40.94 88.75 58.23
C ALA A 345 40.73 87.33 58.76
N ARG A 346 40.15 87.20 59.97
CA ARG A 346 39.76 85.90 60.55
C ARG A 346 38.69 85.21 59.71
N ALA A 347 37.61 85.92 59.38
CA ALA A 347 36.52 85.39 58.57
C ALA A 347 36.98 85.01 57.15
N GLN A 348 37.88 85.79 56.55
CA GLN A 348 38.49 85.48 55.25
C GLN A 348 39.37 84.24 55.31
N SER A 349 40.16 84.07 56.37
CA SER A 349 40.98 82.88 56.58
C SER A 349 40.12 81.63 56.78
N GLU A 350 39.01 81.75 57.51
CA GLU A 350 38.01 80.69 57.70
C GLU A 350 37.36 80.31 56.36
N LEU A 351 36.97 81.30 55.55
CA LEU A 351 36.43 81.07 54.20
C LEU A 351 37.44 80.38 53.27
N ALA A 352 38.70 80.79 53.29
CA ALA A 352 39.77 80.17 52.51
C ALA A 352 39.99 78.71 52.92
N ALA A 353 40.04 78.43 54.23
CA ALA A 353 40.17 77.06 54.74
C ALA A 353 38.98 76.17 54.32
N ILE A 354 37.75 76.69 54.36
CA ILE A 354 36.56 75.97 53.92
C ILE A 354 36.60 75.71 52.41
N ASN A 355 37.03 76.68 51.58
CA ASN A 355 37.19 76.46 50.14
C ASN A 355 38.22 75.37 49.84
N THR A 356 39.39 75.38 50.48
CA THR A 356 40.41 74.33 50.31
C THR A 356 39.86 72.94 50.70
N ASN A 357 39.11 72.86 51.80
CA ASN A 357 38.47 71.62 52.22
C ASN A 357 37.38 71.17 51.23
N LEU A 358 36.61 72.10 50.66
CA LEU A 358 35.60 71.82 49.66
C LEU A 358 36.23 71.33 48.34
N GLU A 359 37.30 71.94 47.87
CA GLU A 359 38.04 71.50 46.68
C GLU A 359 38.66 70.11 46.87
N ALA A 360 39.24 69.84 48.05
CA ALA A 360 39.76 68.52 48.39
C ALA A 360 38.63 67.47 48.44
N ALA A 361 37.47 67.82 49.00
CA ALA A 361 36.30 66.95 49.04
C ALA A 361 35.68 66.73 47.64
N ALA A 362 35.65 67.77 46.79
CA ALA A 362 35.15 67.71 45.41
C ALA A 362 36.03 66.81 44.53
N THR A 363 37.36 66.95 44.62
CA THR A 363 38.32 66.10 43.91
C THR A 363 38.18 64.64 44.34
N LYS A 364 37.96 64.40 45.64
CA LYS A 364 37.70 63.05 46.17
C LYS A 364 36.37 62.48 45.67
N SER A 365 35.34 63.32 45.52
CA SER A 365 34.03 62.94 44.99
C SER A 365 34.06 62.61 43.49
N GLU A 366 34.91 63.29 42.70
CA GLU A 366 35.07 62.99 41.27
C GLU A 366 35.64 61.58 41.04
N GLY A 367 36.58 61.15 41.89
CA GLY A 367 37.07 59.76 41.93
C GLY A 367 36.01 58.74 42.37
N VAL A 368 35.05 59.13 43.21
CA VAL A 368 33.91 58.27 43.61
C VAL A 368 32.98 57.99 42.42
N GLY A 369 32.82 58.96 41.50
CA GLY A 369 31.99 58.79 40.30
C GLY A 369 32.46 57.64 39.39
N SER A 370 33.75 57.57 39.07
CA SER A 370 34.32 56.47 38.26
C SER A 370 34.28 55.13 39.01
N THR A 371 34.48 55.17 40.32
CA THR A 371 34.38 54.00 41.21
C THR A 371 32.94 53.45 41.22
N MET A 372 31.92 54.32 41.22
CA MET A 372 30.51 53.93 41.19
C MET A 372 30.11 53.28 39.86
N VAL A 373 30.64 53.77 38.73
CA VAL A 373 30.43 53.11 37.42
C VAL A 373 31.01 51.70 37.42
N THR A 374 32.21 51.52 37.99
CA THR A 374 32.85 50.21 38.13
C THR A 374 32.05 49.29 39.05
N LEU A 375 31.61 49.80 40.21
CA LEU A 375 30.73 49.06 41.13
C LEU A 375 29.44 48.62 40.43
N ARG A 376 28.77 49.53 39.70
CA ARG A 376 27.54 49.22 38.96
C ARG A 376 27.75 48.13 37.93
N THR A 377 28.91 48.13 37.27
CA THR A 377 29.29 47.07 36.31
C THR A 377 29.49 45.73 37.01
N LEU A 378 30.16 45.70 38.17
CA LEU A 378 30.32 44.50 38.99
C LEU A 378 28.99 43.99 39.53
N GLU A 379 28.11 44.88 39.98
CA GLU A 379 26.76 44.57 40.45
C GLU A 379 25.88 44.02 39.33
N GLN A 380 25.89 44.63 38.15
CA GLN A 380 25.18 44.11 36.98
C GLN A 380 25.69 42.71 36.61
N ARG A 381 27.01 42.48 36.69
CA ARG A 381 27.59 41.15 36.45
C ARG A 381 27.14 40.14 37.50
N ALA A 382 27.15 40.50 38.79
CA ALA A 382 26.67 39.64 39.87
C ALA A 382 25.17 39.31 39.72
N GLN A 383 24.35 40.33 39.42
CA GLN A 383 22.91 40.17 39.18
C GLN A 383 22.62 39.30 37.95
N SER A 384 23.41 39.43 36.89
CA SER A 384 23.30 38.61 35.68
C SER A 384 23.58 37.14 35.98
N PHE A 385 24.68 36.83 36.68
CA PHE A 385 24.97 35.45 37.12
C PHE A 385 23.89 34.89 38.05
N GLN A 386 23.38 35.70 38.98
CA GLN A 386 22.31 35.28 39.88
C GLN A 386 21.02 34.97 39.11
N SER A 387 20.65 35.82 38.17
CA SER A 387 19.45 35.63 37.33
C SER A 387 19.59 34.41 36.42
N LEU A 388 20.78 34.22 35.84
CA LEU A 388 21.11 33.04 35.03
C LEU A 388 21.05 31.77 35.88
N TYR A 389 21.61 31.78 37.09
CA TYR A 389 21.54 30.66 38.04
C TYR A 389 20.09 30.28 38.35
N GLN A 390 19.25 31.26 38.69
CA GLN A 390 17.83 31.05 38.98
C GLN A 390 17.07 30.50 37.77
N ASN A 391 17.34 30.99 36.56
CA ASN A 391 16.70 30.50 35.34
C ASN A 391 17.05 29.02 35.08
N TYR A 392 18.33 28.66 35.18
CA TYR A 392 18.77 27.28 34.98
C TYR A 392 18.27 26.34 36.09
N LEU A 393 18.24 26.81 37.33
CA LEU A 393 17.66 26.06 38.45
C LEU A 393 16.17 25.80 38.23
N GLY A 394 15.42 26.80 37.77
CA GLY A 394 14.01 26.65 37.39
C GLY A 394 13.82 25.61 36.28
N ARG A 395 14.61 25.70 35.20
CA ARG A 395 14.59 24.71 34.11
C ARG A 395 14.93 23.30 34.58
N TYR A 396 15.87 23.17 35.53
CA TYR A 396 16.23 21.88 36.12
C TYR A 396 15.09 21.29 36.95
N GLN A 397 14.40 22.12 37.74
CA GLN A 397 13.22 21.71 38.50
C GLN A 397 12.06 21.30 37.58
N GLU A 398 11.82 22.03 36.49
CA GLU A 398 10.83 21.67 35.46
C GLU A 398 11.18 20.31 34.81
N LEU A 399 12.45 20.07 34.48
CA LEU A 399 12.92 18.82 33.89
C LEU A 399 12.68 17.63 34.84
N ILE A 400 12.94 17.80 36.14
CA ILE A 400 12.66 16.77 37.16
C ILE A 400 11.17 16.46 37.25
N GLN A 401 10.31 17.49 37.18
CA GLN A 401 8.86 17.27 37.19
C GLN A 401 8.40 16.51 35.93
N GLN A 402 8.92 16.86 34.74
CA GLN A 402 8.58 16.16 33.50
C GLN A 402 9.02 14.69 33.49
N ARG A 403 10.12 14.34 34.17
CA ARG A 403 10.56 12.94 34.35
C ARG A 403 9.49 12.07 35.05
N SER A 404 8.62 12.67 35.86
CA SER A 404 7.58 11.95 36.61
C SER A 404 6.27 11.73 35.83
N LEU A 405 6.07 12.41 34.70
CA LEU A 405 4.87 12.30 33.88
C LEU A 405 5.12 11.43 32.64
N PRO A 406 4.69 10.16 32.61
CA PRO A 406 4.71 9.35 31.40
C PRO A 406 3.63 9.86 30.43
N ILE A 407 3.98 10.85 29.60
CA ILE A 407 3.16 11.21 28.44
C ILE A 407 3.53 10.24 27.31
N ASP A 408 2.60 9.35 26.98
CA ASP A 408 2.81 8.34 25.95
C ASP A 408 2.70 8.99 24.55
N THR A 409 3.79 9.00 23.78
CA THR A 409 3.79 9.54 22.40
C THR A 409 3.26 8.56 21.37
N ALA A 410 3.10 7.30 21.74
CA ALA A 410 2.43 6.30 20.93
C ALA A 410 1.67 5.35 21.84
N ARG A 411 0.53 4.84 21.38
CA ARG A 411 -0.27 3.86 22.12
C ARG A 411 -0.74 2.75 21.21
N ILE A 412 -0.85 1.54 21.74
CA ILE A 412 -1.45 0.40 21.03
C ILE A 412 -2.96 0.62 20.94
N ILE A 413 -3.50 0.66 19.71
CA ILE A 413 -4.96 0.74 19.48
C ILE A 413 -5.58 -0.60 19.09
N THR A 414 -4.76 -1.55 18.62
CA THR A 414 -5.20 -2.91 18.30
C THR A 414 -4.03 -3.83 18.58
N THR A 415 -4.20 -4.78 19.50
CA THR A 415 -3.21 -5.80 19.84
C THR A 415 -3.14 -6.88 18.75
N ALA A 416 -2.03 -7.58 18.66
CA ALA A 416 -1.87 -8.69 17.73
C ALA A 416 -2.82 -9.85 18.07
N VAL A 417 -3.49 -10.41 17.05
CA VAL A 417 -4.44 -11.54 17.21
C VAL A 417 -3.94 -12.72 16.36
N GLN A 418 -4.14 -13.94 16.86
CA GLN A 418 -3.78 -15.15 16.12
C GLN A 418 -4.65 -15.25 14.84
N PRO A 419 -4.06 -15.42 13.65
CA PRO A 419 -4.81 -15.55 12.42
C PRO A 419 -5.46 -16.93 12.26
N ASP A 420 -6.77 -16.96 12.01
CA ASP A 420 -7.55 -18.20 11.81
C ASP A 420 -7.34 -18.86 10.44
N SER A 421 -6.80 -18.11 9.47
CA SER A 421 -6.59 -18.58 8.10
C SER A 421 -5.26 -18.10 7.53
N PRO A 422 -4.56 -18.91 6.72
CA PRO A 422 -3.31 -18.51 6.10
C PRO A 422 -3.52 -17.38 5.10
N LEU A 423 -2.59 -16.42 5.07
CA LEU A 423 -2.53 -15.35 4.06
C LEU A 423 -2.22 -15.93 2.68
N PHE A 424 -1.31 -16.90 2.62
CA PHE A 424 -0.86 -17.56 1.40
C PHE A 424 -0.60 -19.06 1.66
N PRO A 425 -0.92 -19.95 0.70
CA PRO A 425 -1.62 -19.73 -0.57
C PRO A 425 -3.15 -19.69 -0.41
N LYS A 426 -3.84 -18.87 -1.22
CA LYS A 426 -5.31 -18.79 -1.25
C LYS A 426 -5.90 -20.00 -1.99
N TYR A 427 -6.12 -21.10 -1.26
CA TYR A 427 -6.56 -22.41 -1.79
C TYR A 427 -7.70 -22.31 -2.81
N LYS A 428 -8.72 -21.50 -2.54
CA LYS A 428 -9.88 -21.32 -3.45
C LYS A 428 -9.49 -20.75 -4.80
N ILE A 429 -8.60 -19.75 -4.81
CA ILE A 429 -8.20 -19.05 -6.03
C ILE A 429 -7.29 -19.94 -6.87
N VAL A 430 -6.30 -20.59 -6.24
CA VAL A 430 -5.38 -21.48 -6.94
C VAL A 430 -6.14 -22.65 -7.56
N MET A 431 -7.02 -23.31 -6.82
CA MET A 431 -7.85 -24.41 -7.35
C MET A 431 -8.76 -23.98 -8.49
N ALA A 432 -9.43 -22.82 -8.36
CA ALA A 432 -10.29 -22.29 -9.42
C ALA A 432 -9.47 -21.99 -10.70
N LEU A 433 -8.31 -21.36 -10.54
CA LEU A 433 -7.43 -21.02 -11.66
C LEU A 433 -6.89 -22.28 -12.34
N SER A 434 -6.48 -23.30 -11.57
CA SER A 434 -6.02 -24.58 -12.11
C SER A 434 -7.11 -25.35 -12.84
N LEU A 435 -8.36 -25.32 -12.37
CA LEU A 435 -9.49 -25.91 -13.08
C LEU A 435 -9.76 -25.21 -14.42
N ILE A 436 -9.69 -23.88 -14.45
CA ILE A 436 -9.89 -23.10 -15.68
C ILE A 436 -8.76 -23.38 -16.68
N LEU A 437 -7.50 -23.32 -16.23
CA LEU A 437 -6.33 -23.58 -17.08
C LEU A 437 -6.32 -25.03 -17.59
N GLY A 438 -6.57 -26.00 -16.72
CA GLY A 438 -6.67 -27.41 -17.10
C GLY A 438 -7.82 -27.69 -18.07
N GLY A 439 -8.97 -27.05 -17.86
CA GLY A 439 -10.10 -27.12 -18.78
C GLY A 439 -9.78 -26.52 -20.15
N ALA A 440 -9.12 -25.36 -20.19
CA ALA A 440 -8.68 -24.72 -21.41
C ALA A 440 -7.66 -25.59 -22.17
N MET A 441 -6.68 -26.16 -21.47
CA MET A 441 -5.68 -27.06 -22.07
C MET A 441 -6.33 -28.35 -22.58
N GLY A 442 -7.28 -28.93 -21.83
CA GLY A 442 -8.08 -30.06 -22.28
C GLY A 442 -8.94 -29.73 -23.52
N ALA A 443 -9.45 -28.50 -23.61
CA ALA A 443 -10.18 -28.03 -24.79
C ALA A 443 -9.25 -27.90 -26.01
N VAL A 444 -8.04 -27.35 -25.84
CA VAL A 444 -7.02 -27.26 -26.92
C VAL A 444 -6.65 -28.65 -27.44
N VAL A 445 -6.38 -29.61 -26.55
CA VAL A 445 -6.11 -31.01 -26.94
C VAL A 445 -7.33 -31.62 -27.64
N GLY A 446 -8.54 -31.35 -27.15
CA GLY A 446 -9.78 -31.81 -27.78
C GLY A 446 -9.98 -31.23 -29.20
N VAL A 447 -9.68 -29.95 -29.40
CA VAL A 447 -9.70 -29.29 -30.71
C VAL A 447 -8.66 -29.91 -31.62
N GLY A 448 -7.42 -30.08 -31.16
CA GLY A 448 -6.34 -30.72 -31.92
C GLY A 448 -6.73 -32.13 -32.37
N ARG A 449 -7.29 -32.94 -31.47
CA ARG A 449 -7.77 -34.29 -31.80
C ARG A 449 -8.84 -34.28 -32.89
N GLU A 450 -9.77 -33.32 -32.85
CA GLU A 450 -10.81 -33.17 -33.88
C GLU A 450 -10.22 -32.72 -35.22
N PHE A 451 -9.23 -31.83 -35.23
CA PHE A 451 -8.55 -31.41 -36.46
C PHE A 451 -7.83 -32.57 -37.18
N PHE A 452 -7.31 -33.54 -36.43
CA PHE A 452 -6.66 -34.72 -37.01
C PHE A 452 -7.64 -35.85 -37.39
N ASP A 453 -8.89 -35.82 -36.93
CA ASP A 453 -9.90 -36.84 -37.23
C ASP A 453 -10.63 -36.51 -38.55
N ARG A 454 -10.28 -37.21 -39.64
CA ARG A 454 -10.81 -36.99 -41.00
C ARG A 454 -11.91 -37.97 -41.41
N SER A 455 -12.65 -38.54 -40.47
CA SER A 455 -13.73 -39.50 -40.74
C SER A 455 -15.06 -38.85 -41.15
N LEU A 456 -15.92 -39.59 -41.85
CA LEU A 456 -17.28 -39.16 -42.23
C LEU A 456 -18.20 -39.20 -41.02
N ARG A 457 -18.65 -38.04 -40.53
CA ARG A 457 -19.49 -37.97 -39.31
C ARG A 457 -20.72 -37.08 -39.44
N SER A 458 -20.70 -36.10 -40.34
CA SER A 458 -21.81 -35.16 -40.54
C SER A 458 -22.41 -35.28 -41.93
N ARG A 459 -23.69 -34.88 -42.06
CA ARG A 459 -24.35 -34.63 -43.36
C ARG A 459 -23.51 -33.72 -44.27
N ALA A 460 -22.91 -32.68 -43.70
CA ALA A 460 -22.09 -31.72 -44.46
C ALA A 460 -20.84 -32.39 -45.07
N ASP A 461 -20.29 -33.41 -44.42
CA ASP A 461 -19.11 -34.13 -44.92
C ASP A 461 -19.43 -34.95 -46.18
N ILE A 462 -20.66 -35.42 -46.31
CA ILE A 462 -21.15 -36.19 -47.46
C ILE A 462 -21.53 -35.24 -48.60
N GLU A 463 -22.33 -34.20 -48.29
CA GLU A 463 -22.77 -33.22 -49.28
C GLU A 463 -21.60 -32.41 -49.86
N ALA A 464 -20.49 -32.23 -49.12
CA ALA A 464 -19.26 -31.62 -49.64
C ALA A 464 -18.63 -32.38 -50.82
N HIS A 465 -18.88 -33.68 -50.95
CA HIS A 465 -18.44 -34.49 -52.09
C HIS A 465 -19.47 -34.47 -53.24
N GLY A 466 -20.55 -33.71 -53.07
CA GLY A 466 -21.55 -33.42 -54.09
C GLY A 466 -22.43 -34.62 -54.47
N VAL A 467 -22.72 -35.47 -53.48
CA VAL A 467 -23.71 -36.55 -53.49
C VAL A 467 -24.75 -36.29 -52.38
N PRO A 468 -26.04 -36.59 -52.60
CA PRO A 468 -27.08 -36.31 -51.61
C PRO A 468 -27.02 -37.27 -50.42
N PHE A 469 -27.32 -36.75 -49.23
CA PHE A 469 -27.44 -37.55 -48.01
C PHE A 469 -28.85 -38.12 -47.86
N LEU A 470 -28.97 -39.46 -47.94
CA LEU A 470 -30.28 -40.14 -47.93
C LEU A 470 -30.79 -40.40 -46.52
N GLY A 471 -29.89 -40.53 -45.54
CA GLY A 471 -30.27 -40.75 -44.15
C GLY A 471 -29.22 -41.55 -43.41
N TYR A 472 -29.56 -41.93 -42.18
CA TYR A 472 -28.68 -42.74 -41.35
C TYR A 472 -29.45 -43.88 -40.68
N ILE A 473 -28.72 -44.94 -40.37
CA ILE A 473 -29.21 -46.09 -39.61
C ILE A 473 -28.53 -46.06 -38.24
N PRO A 474 -29.29 -46.05 -37.13
CA PRO A 474 -28.73 -45.94 -35.80
C PRO A 474 -27.97 -47.20 -35.40
N ALA A 475 -26.78 -47.06 -34.78
CA ALA A 475 -26.06 -48.20 -34.23
C ALA A 475 -26.90 -48.94 -33.16
N ARG A 476 -26.81 -50.28 -33.11
CA ARG A 476 -27.52 -51.15 -32.15
C ARG A 476 -27.35 -50.70 -30.69
N GLY A 477 -26.19 -50.14 -30.33
CA GLY A 477 -25.91 -49.60 -28.98
C GLY A 477 -26.40 -48.17 -28.72
N SER A 478 -26.65 -47.37 -29.76
CA SER A 478 -27.05 -45.95 -29.63
C SER A 478 -28.50 -45.78 -29.15
N LEU A 479 -29.35 -46.76 -29.46
CA LEU A 479 -30.75 -46.84 -29.00
C LEU A 479 -30.86 -47.09 -27.48
N ARG A 480 -29.82 -47.65 -26.86
CA ARG A 480 -29.72 -47.91 -25.41
C ARG A 480 -29.52 -46.63 -24.58
N ARG A 481 -29.02 -45.54 -25.17
CA ARG A 481 -28.85 -44.25 -24.47
C ARG A 481 -30.10 -43.36 -24.50
N LEU A 482 -31.10 -43.72 -25.32
CA LEU A 482 -32.35 -42.98 -25.50
C LEU A 482 -33.53 -43.54 -24.69
N GLY A 483 -33.32 -44.60 -23.91
CA GLY A 483 -34.31 -45.16 -22.99
C GLY A 483 -33.62 -46.02 -21.94
N SER A 484 -34.03 -45.82 -20.68
CA SER A 484 -33.52 -46.41 -19.45
C SER A 484 -33.17 -47.91 -19.51
N ALA A 485 -32.17 -48.28 -18.71
CA ALA A 485 -31.67 -49.62 -18.45
C ALA A 485 -32.77 -50.71 -18.40
N GLY A 486 -32.58 -51.77 -19.18
CA GLY A 486 -33.38 -52.98 -19.11
C GLY A 486 -33.09 -53.93 -20.26
N ARG A 487 -32.33 -55.00 -19.97
CA ARG A 487 -32.22 -56.30 -20.67
C ARG A 487 -32.57 -56.32 -22.16
N PHE A 488 -31.54 -56.47 -23.00
CA PHE A 488 -31.68 -56.74 -24.43
C PHE A 488 -30.63 -57.77 -24.89
N SER A 489 -30.71 -58.98 -24.33
CA SER A 489 -30.04 -60.17 -24.86
C SER A 489 -31.02 -61.19 -25.45
N GLU A 490 -32.31 -60.85 -25.57
CA GLU A 490 -33.36 -61.79 -26.02
C GLU A 490 -34.21 -61.26 -27.20
N LEU A 491 -33.76 -60.18 -27.86
CA LEU A 491 -34.52 -59.56 -28.96
C LEU A 491 -33.82 -59.63 -30.33
N SER A 492 -32.65 -60.27 -30.45
CA SER A 492 -32.12 -60.67 -31.76
C SER A 492 -32.88 -61.85 -32.34
N ASP A 493 -33.41 -62.74 -31.49
CA ASP A 493 -34.02 -63.99 -31.94
C ASP A 493 -35.54 -63.87 -32.18
N ARG A 494 -36.17 -62.77 -31.73
CA ARG A 494 -37.63 -62.54 -31.87
C ARG A 494 -38.02 -61.45 -32.86
N VAL A 495 -37.05 -60.84 -33.54
CA VAL A 495 -37.30 -59.94 -34.67
C VAL A 495 -37.48 -60.72 -35.98
N ALA A 496 -37.00 -61.97 -36.04
CA ALA A 496 -37.36 -62.92 -37.09
C ALA A 496 -38.81 -63.43 -36.98
N GLU A 497 -39.37 -63.50 -35.76
CA GLU A 497 -40.77 -63.91 -35.52
C GLU A 497 -41.80 -62.77 -35.59
N ALA A 498 -41.36 -61.52 -35.70
CA ALA A 498 -42.25 -60.35 -35.76
C ALA A 498 -42.78 -60.03 -37.18
N ARG A 499 -42.63 -60.96 -38.12
CA ARG A 499 -43.19 -60.86 -39.48
C ARG A 499 -44.69 -61.24 -39.56
N HIS A 500 -45.29 -61.73 -38.47
CA HIS A 500 -46.70 -62.17 -38.44
C HIS A 500 -47.68 -61.32 -37.62
N ARG A 501 -47.40 -60.05 -37.31
CA ARG A 501 -48.36 -59.24 -36.54
C ARG A 501 -48.56 -57.83 -37.06
N TRP A 502 -49.13 -57.78 -38.26
CA TRP A 502 -49.95 -56.68 -38.75
C TRP A 502 -51.23 -56.61 -37.89
N LEU A 503 -51.15 -56.02 -36.68
CA LEU A 503 -52.25 -55.45 -35.87
C LEU A 503 -51.79 -55.24 -34.41
N GLY A 504 -52.01 -54.01 -33.95
CA GLY A 504 -52.03 -53.52 -32.56
C GLY A 504 -51.45 -54.40 -31.44
N GLN A 505 -50.24 -54.05 -30.98
CA GLN A 505 -49.86 -54.09 -29.56
C GLN A 505 -48.61 -53.23 -29.32
N ARG A 506 -48.50 -52.65 -28.11
CA ARG A 506 -47.53 -51.61 -27.72
C ARG A 506 -46.07 -52.07 -27.90
N THR A 507 -45.44 -51.66 -29.00
CA THR A 507 -43.98 -51.67 -29.14
C THR A 507 -43.36 -50.55 -28.28
N PRO A 508 -42.22 -50.80 -27.59
CA PRO A 508 -41.55 -49.79 -26.77
C PRO A 508 -41.14 -48.56 -27.61
N SER A 509 -41.17 -47.37 -26.98
CA SER A 509 -41.00 -46.07 -27.66
C SER A 509 -39.67 -45.93 -28.43
N SER A 510 -38.61 -46.61 -27.98
CA SER A 510 -37.30 -46.61 -28.64
C SER A 510 -37.28 -47.40 -29.95
N ALA A 511 -38.00 -48.52 -30.05
CA ALA A 511 -38.13 -49.32 -31.28
C ALA A 511 -38.93 -48.56 -32.34
N LYS A 512 -40.04 -47.91 -31.95
CA LYS A 512 -40.83 -47.04 -32.84
C LYS A 512 -40.00 -45.90 -33.46
N LYS A 513 -39.01 -45.38 -32.73
CA LYS A 513 -38.14 -44.30 -33.22
C LYS A 513 -37.07 -44.83 -34.18
N ALA A 514 -36.50 -46.01 -33.92
CA ALA A 514 -35.59 -46.69 -34.84
C ALA A 514 -36.30 -47.03 -36.16
N ASP A 515 -37.49 -47.63 -36.06
CA ASP A 515 -38.31 -47.99 -37.22
C ASP A 515 -38.71 -46.74 -38.01
N ARG A 516 -39.06 -45.63 -37.34
CA ARG A 516 -39.34 -44.36 -38.00
C ARG A 516 -38.12 -43.78 -38.72
N ILE A 517 -36.93 -43.90 -38.14
CA ILE A 517 -35.68 -43.42 -38.77
C ILE A 517 -35.33 -44.31 -39.97
N LEU A 518 -35.44 -45.63 -39.83
CA LEU A 518 -35.19 -46.58 -40.90
C LEU A 518 -36.19 -46.38 -42.05
N ASN A 519 -37.49 -46.35 -41.76
CA ASN A 519 -38.54 -46.11 -42.75
C ASN A 519 -38.37 -44.74 -43.43
N GLY A 520 -37.98 -43.70 -42.67
CA GLY A 520 -37.68 -42.39 -43.23
C GLY A 520 -36.45 -42.38 -44.15
N THR A 521 -35.40 -43.13 -43.80
CA THR A 521 -34.22 -43.31 -44.66
C THR A 521 -34.57 -44.09 -45.92
N LEU A 522 -35.27 -45.22 -45.79
CA LEU A 522 -35.69 -46.03 -46.94
C LEU A 522 -36.67 -45.28 -47.86
N GLN A 523 -37.59 -44.49 -47.31
CA GLN A 523 -38.48 -43.62 -48.10
C GLN A 523 -37.69 -42.57 -48.90
N ARG A 524 -36.60 -42.02 -48.34
CA ARG A 524 -35.71 -41.11 -49.08
C ARG A 524 -34.92 -41.84 -50.15
N VAL A 525 -34.50 -43.08 -49.91
CA VAL A 525 -33.85 -43.93 -50.92
C VAL A 525 -34.82 -44.24 -52.06
N LEU A 526 -36.08 -44.56 -51.77
CA LEU A 526 -37.13 -44.76 -52.78
C LEU A 526 -37.33 -43.51 -53.66
N LEU A 527 -37.39 -42.33 -53.02
CA LEU A 527 -37.52 -41.07 -53.74
C LEU A 527 -36.27 -40.75 -54.58
N ALA A 528 -35.07 -40.94 -54.04
CA ALA A 528 -33.83 -40.58 -54.71
C ALA A 528 -33.44 -41.53 -55.85
N THR A 529 -33.94 -42.76 -55.83
CA THR A 529 -33.77 -43.72 -56.92
C THR A 529 -34.84 -43.57 -58.00
N ASP A 530 -35.80 -42.63 -57.87
CA ASP A 530 -36.97 -42.49 -58.78
C ASP A 530 -37.79 -43.79 -58.92
N ALA A 531 -37.90 -44.56 -57.82
CA ALA A 531 -38.50 -45.89 -57.84
C ALA A 531 -40.00 -45.93 -58.23
N MET A 532 -40.66 -44.78 -58.38
CA MET A 532 -42.07 -44.67 -58.80
C MET A 532 -42.26 -44.53 -60.32
N ARG A 533 -41.18 -44.49 -61.13
CA ARG A 533 -41.30 -44.48 -62.61
C ARG A 533 -41.78 -45.83 -63.13
N LEU A 534 -42.52 -45.86 -64.24
CA LEU A 534 -43.03 -47.11 -64.83
C LEU A 534 -41.99 -47.90 -65.64
N GLU A 535 -40.75 -47.41 -65.76
CA GLU A 535 -39.68 -48.08 -66.51
C GLU A 535 -38.96 -49.11 -65.64
N PRO A 536 -38.59 -50.30 -66.17
CA PRO A 536 -37.77 -51.27 -65.46
C PRO A 536 -36.42 -50.67 -65.05
N MET A 537 -35.97 -50.96 -63.82
CA MET A 537 -34.76 -50.32 -63.29
C MET A 537 -33.90 -51.27 -62.44
N VAL A 538 -32.59 -51.17 -62.62
CA VAL A 538 -31.57 -51.90 -61.86
C VAL A 538 -30.90 -50.98 -60.85
N ILE A 539 -31.00 -51.32 -59.57
CA ILE A 539 -30.48 -50.55 -58.44
C ILE A 539 -29.40 -51.37 -57.73
N ALA A 540 -28.21 -50.80 -57.56
CA ALA A 540 -27.16 -51.41 -56.76
C ALA A 540 -26.95 -50.68 -55.44
N ILE A 541 -26.86 -51.46 -54.35
CA ILE A 541 -26.46 -50.96 -53.04
C ILE A 541 -25.04 -51.45 -52.79
N SER A 542 -24.09 -50.53 -52.60
CA SER A 542 -22.67 -50.86 -52.44
C SER A 542 -22.08 -50.20 -51.18
N PRO A 543 -21.25 -50.92 -50.41
CA PRO A 543 -20.54 -50.31 -49.30
C PRO A 543 -19.33 -49.52 -49.82
N VAL A 544 -18.98 -48.45 -49.12
CA VAL A 544 -17.79 -47.64 -49.45
C VAL A 544 -16.50 -48.33 -48.98
N ASP A 545 -16.59 -49.20 -47.98
CA ASP A 545 -15.47 -49.91 -47.34
C ASP A 545 -15.79 -51.42 -47.25
N GLY A 546 -14.78 -52.28 -47.41
CA GLY A 546 -14.94 -53.73 -47.59
C GLY A 546 -15.29 -54.49 -46.32
N ASP A 547 -15.17 -53.85 -45.16
CA ASP A 547 -15.33 -54.49 -43.87
C ASP A 547 -16.82 -54.53 -43.43
N ARG A 548 -17.48 -55.65 -43.77
CA ARG A 548 -18.84 -56.14 -43.40
C ARG A 548 -19.96 -55.92 -44.43
N ALA A 549 -20.23 -56.98 -45.18
CA ALA A 549 -21.37 -57.13 -46.10
C ALA A 549 -22.75 -57.28 -45.42
N GLU A 550 -22.81 -57.53 -44.11
CA GLU A 550 -24.07 -57.85 -43.40
C GLU A 550 -25.09 -56.70 -43.39
N GLN A 551 -24.63 -55.47 -43.18
CA GLN A 551 -25.49 -54.28 -43.09
C GLN A 551 -26.02 -53.88 -44.48
N GLN A 552 -25.20 -54.05 -45.52
CA GLN A 552 -25.60 -53.87 -46.92
C GLN A 552 -26.75 -54.83 -47.28
N SER A 553 -26.62 -56.12 -46.92
CA SER A 553 -27.67 -57.11 -47.18
C SER A 553 -28.97 -56.79 -46.45
N PHE A 554 -28.89 -56.28 -45.21
CA PHE A 554 -30.07 -55.81 -44.48
C PHE A 554 -30.78 -54.66 -45.21
N ILE A 555 -30.05 -53.63 -45.65
CA ILE A 555 -30.63 -52.48 -46.37
C ILE A 555 -31.20 -52.91 -47.73
N ALA A 556 -30.47 -53.74 -48.48
CA ALA A 556 -30.91 -54.23 -49.78
C ALA A 556 -32.21 -55.05 -49.68
N ARG A 557 -32.30 -55.92 -48.68
CA ARG A 557 -33.51 -56.71 -48.41
C ARG A 557 -34.68 -55.85 -47.96
N ALA A 558 -34.48 -54.97 -46.98
CA ALA A 558 -35.53 -54.08 -46.48
C ALA A 558 -36.07 -53.16 -47.59
N TYR A 559 -35.19 -52.68 -48.46
CA TYR A 559 -35.55 -51.89 -49.62
C TYR A 559 -36.32 -52.70 -50.68
N ALA A 560 -35.88 -53.92 -50.99
CA ALA A 560 -36.57 -54.82 -51.92
C ALA A 560 -37.96 -55.23 -51.43
N GLU A 561 -38.10 -55.50 -50.12
CA GLU A 561 -39.39 -55.78 -49.49
C GLU A 561 -40.34 -54.57 -49.57
N GLN A 562 -39.82 -53.35 -49.40
CA GLN A 562 -40.63 -52.14 -49.53
C GLN A 562 -41.08 -51.89 -50.98
N LEU A 563 -40.24 -52.18 -51.97
CA LEU A 563 -40.62 -52.12 -53.39
C LEU A 563 -41.69 -53.16 -53.74
N ALA A 564 -41.59 -54.39 -53.22
CA ALA A 564 -42.58 -55.44 -53.44
C ALA A 564 -43.92 -55.08 -52.79
N ALA A 565 -43.90 -54.49 -51.60
CA ALA A 565 -45.10 -54.00 -50.92
C ALA A 565 -45.80 -52.84 -51.67
N LEU A 566 -45.08 -52.11 -52.52
CA LEU A 566 -45.64 -51.09 -53.42
C LEU A 566 -46.25 -51.69 -54.69
N GLY A 567 -46.22 -53.02 -54.84
CA GLY A 567 -46.83 -53.75 -55.96
C GLY A 567 -45.91 -54.01 -57.16
N HIS A 568 -44.61 -53.74 -57.03
CA HIS A 568 -43.63 -54.06 -58.08
C HIS A 568 -43.21 -55.53 -58.06
N GLU A 569 -42.93 -56.10 -59.23
CA GLU A 569 -42.23 -57.38 -59.32
C GLU A 569 -40.72 -57.16 -59.10
N VAL A 570 -40.25 -57.55 -57.91
CA VAL A 570 -38.87 -57.28 -57.48
C VAL A 570 -38.02 -58.55 -57.47
N LEU A 571 -36.84 -58.46 -58.08
CA LEU A 571 -35.77 -59.45 -58.00
C LEU A 571 -34.61 -58.90 -57.13
N LEU A 572 -34.28 -59.60 -56.06
CA LEU A 572 -33.10 -59.31 -55.22
C LEU A 572 -31.97 -60.30 -55.55
N ILE A 573 -30.81 -59.79 -55.96
CA ILE A 573 -29.59 -60.57 -56.17
C ILE A 573 -28.69 -60.41 -54.94
N ALA A 574 -28.65 -61.44 -54.10
CA ALA A 574 -27.91 -61.44 -52.83
C ALA A 574 -26.52 -62.09 -52.97
N LYS A 575 -25.52 -61.52 -52.30
CA LYS A 575 -24.10 -61.95 -52.38
C LYS A 575 -23.77 -63.10 -51.42
N THR A 576 -24.52 -63.29 -50.34
CA THR A 576 -24.27 -64.34 -49.33
C THR A 576 -25.49 -65.24 -49.10
N GLY A 577 -25.26 -66.55 -49.01
CA GLY A 577 -26.29 -67.52 -48.64
C GLY A 577 -26.50 -67.57 -47.13
N GLU A 578 -27.75 -67.52 -46.68
CA GLU A 578 -28.11 -67.70 -45.27
C GLU A 578 -27.55 -69.04 -44.75
N ARG A 579 -26.75 -68.95 -43.68
CA ARG A 579 -26.41 -70.09 -42.83
C ARG A 579 -27.54 -70.20 -41.81
N THR A 580 -28.56 -71.00 -42.09
CA THR A 580 -29.63 -71.31 -41.15
C THR A 580 -29.08 -72.16 -40.01
N THR A 581 -28.77 -71.53 -38.87
CA THR A 581 -28.47 -72.22 -37.62
C THR A 581 -29.68 -72.17 -36.69
N ALA A 582 -30.51 -73.20 -36.72
CA ALA A 582 -31.26 -73.73 -35.56
C ALA A 582 -31.87 -75.08 -35.97
N GLY A 583 -31.70 -76.08 -35.11
CA GLY A 583 -31.76 -77.51 -35.47
C GLY A 583 -33.12 -78.08 -35.85
N GLY A 584 -33.08 -79.24 -36.52
CA GLY A 584 -34.21 -80.15 -36.70
C GLY A 584 -34.30 -80.72 -38.11
N GLU A 585 -33.62 -81.84 -38.35
CA GLU A 585 -33.93 -82.86 -39.36
C GLU A 585 -34.27 -82.39 -40.79
N SER A 586 -33.31 -82.51 -41.73
CA SER A 586 -33.55 -83.26 -42.98
C SER A 586 -32.26 -83.38 -43.78
N SER A 587 -31.49 -84.42 -43.49
CA SER A 587 -30.53 -84.99 -44.42
C SER A 587 -31.28 -85.97 -45.33
N ALA A 588 -31.90 -85.46 -46.38
CA ALA A 588 -32.34 -86.26 -47.53
C ALA A 588 -32.48 -85.37 -48.77
N LEU A 589 -32.08 -85.91 -49.92
CA LEU A 589 -32.14 -85.33 -51.28
C LEU A 589 -30.87 -84.58 -51.74
N MET A 590 -29.74 -85.27 -51.63
CA MET A 590 -28.79 -85.31 -52.74
C MET A 590 -29.36 -86.23 -53.84
N ARG A 591 -29.22 -85.80 -55.10
CA ARG A 591 -29.53 -86.49 -56.38
C ARG A 591 -30.95 -86.38 -56.93
N ARG A 592 -31.17 -85.39 -57.81
CA ARG A 592 -31.45 -85.59 -59.26
C ARG A 592 -31.91 -84.28 -59.92
N GLY A 593 -31.35 -83.99 -61.09
CA GLY A 593 -31.84 -82.98 -62.03
C GLY A 593 -31.28 -81.58 -61.79
N VAL A 594 -30.47 -81.08 -62.73
CA VAL A 594 -29.95 -79.70 -62.75
C VAL A 594 -31.11 -78.77 -63.08
N GLY A 595 -31.93 -78.53 -62.06
CA GLY A 595 -33.09 -77.67 -62.09
C GLY A 595 -32.76 -76.32 -61.50
N THR A 596 -33.19 -75.29 -62.22
CA THR A 596 -33.65 -74.01 -61.69
C THR A 596 -34.25 -74.18 -60.29
N SER A 597 -33.51 -73.79 -59.25
CA SER A 597 -34.07 -73.68 -57.91
C SER A 597 -34.89 -72.39 -57.82
N VAL A 598 -36.16 -72.50 -58.18
CA VAL A 598 -37.20 -71.56 -57.79
C VAL A 598 -37.34 -71.68 -56.27
N ALA A 599 -37.02 -70.60 -55.56
CA ALA A 599 -37.33 -70.42 -54.13
C ALA A 599 -38.86 -70.22 -53.95
N PRO A 600 -39.39 -70.23 -52.72
CA PRO A 600 -40.80 -70.53 -52.43
C PRO A 600 -41.77 -69.53 -53.05
N GLU A 601 -42.98 -70.02 -53.36
CA GLU A 601 -44.14 -69.33 -53.95
C GLU A 601 -44.06 -67.80 -54.01
N ALA A 602 -43.93 -67.28 -55.24
CA ALA A 602 -44.09 -65.87 -55.56
C ALA A 602 -45.54 -65.43 -55.28
N GLY A 603 -45.75 -64.86 -54.09
CA GLY A 603 -46.95 -64.11 -53.76
C GLY A 603 -46.72 -62.60 -54.01
N PRO A 604 -47.78 -61.82 -54.29
CA PRO A 604 -47.70 -60.38 -54.64
C PRO A 604 -47.21 -59.45 -53.50
N GLN A 605 -46.59 -59.98 -52.44
CA GLN A 605 -46.13 -59.22 -51.27
C GLN A 605 -44.68 -59.54 -50.85
N ASN A 606 -43.94 -60.42 -51.56
CA ASN A 606 -42.54 -60.76 -51.23
C ASN A 606 -41.63 -60.74 -52.47
N PRO A 607 -40.40 -60.19 -52.38
CA PRO A 607 -39.47 -60.16 -53.51
C PRO A 607 -38.92 -61.55 -53.83
N THR A 608 -38.67 -61.82 -55.12
CA THR A 608 -37.97 -63.04 -55.56
C THR A 608 -36.48 -62.88 -55.24
N VAL A 609 -35.92 -63.75 -54.41
CA VAL A 609 -34.50 -63.68 -54.02
C VAL A 609 -33.70 -64.74 -54.77
N VAL A 610 -32.64 -64.32 -55.45
CA VAL A 610 -31.70 -65.21 -56.14
C VAL A 610 -30.30 -65.01 -55.58
N GLN A 611 -29.63 -66.11 -55.23
CA GLN A 611 -28.25 -66.07 -54.78
C GLN A 611 -27.29 -65.89 -55.97
N ALA A 612 -26.38 -64.92 -55.88
CA ALA A 612 -25.42 -64.62 -56.93
C ALA A 612 -24.54 -65.84 -57.31
N GLY A 613 -24.20 -66.70 -56.34
CA GLY A 613 -23.44 -67.93 -56.59
C GLY A 613 -24.17 -68.98 -57.45
N ASN A 614 -25.50 -68.91 -57.51
CA ASN A 614 -26.34 -69.81 -58.31
C ASN A 614 -26.61 -69.27 -59.73
N LEU A 615 -26.09 -68.08 -60.05
CA LEU A 615 -26.20 -67.47 -61.37
C LEU A 615 -24.87 -67.65 -62.13
N PRO A 616 -24.83 -68.41 -63.24
CA PRO A 616 -23.59 -68.66 -63.98
C PRO A 616 -22.92 -67.38 -64.53
N MET A 617 -23.67 -66.28 -64.67
CA MET A 617 -23.14 -64.97 -65.07
C MET A 617 -22.30 -64.29 -63.96
N PHE A 618 -22.62 -64.51 -62.68
CA PHE A 618 -21.93 -63.85 -61.56
C PHE A 618 -20.74 -64.67 -61.03
N SER A 619 -20.59 -65.94 -61.40
CA SER A 619 -19.46 -66.78 -61.00
C SER A 619 -18.19 -66.59 -61.84
N GLN A 620 -18.28 -65.93 -63.00
CA GLN A 620 -17.15 -65.72 -63.95
C GLN A 620 -16.65 -64.26 -63.99
N SER A 621 -16.96 -63.44 -62.98
CA SER A 621 -16.92 -61.98 -63.03
C SER A 621 -15.51 -61.32 -63.00
N THR A 622 -14.43 -62.06 -63.21
CA THR A 622 -13.06 -61.51 -63.21
C THR A 622 -12.43 -61.37 -64.60
N ASN A 623 -13.14 -61.74 -65.68
CA ASN A 623 -12.65 -61.65 -67.07
C ASN A 623 -13.62 -60.86 -67.98
N ARG A 624 -13.11 -60.24 -69.06
CA ARG A 624 -13.88 -59.39 -70.00
C ARG A 624 -15.17 -60.06 -70.53
N ASN A 625 -15.14 -61.37 -70.72
CA ASN A 625 -16.30 -62.15 -71.17
C ASN A 625 -17.37 -62.32 -70.08
N GLY A 626 -16.98 -62.42 -68.81
CA GLY A 626 -17.91 -62.47 -67.67
C GLY A 626 -18.63 -61.13 -67.48
N VAL A 627 -17.95 -60.02 -67.74
CA VAL A 627 -18.54 -58.67 -67.72
C VAL A 627 -19.62 -58.50 -68.80
N GLN A 628 -19.38 -59.01 -70.01
CA GLN A 628 -20.36 -58.96 -71.10
C GLN A 628 -21.57 -59.87 -70.85
N ALA A 629 -21.35 -61.06 -70.28
CA ALA A 629 -22.41 -61.99 -69.87
C ALA A 629 -23.26 -61.44 -68.69
N LEU A 630 -22.64 -60.69 -67.78
CA LEU A 630 -23.32 -59.96 -66.73
C LEU A 630 -24.23 -58.87 -67.29
N GLY A 631 -23.72 -58.05 -68.20
CA GLY A 631 -24.49 -56.98 -68.83
C GLY A 631 -25.71 -57.48 -69.62
N SER A 632 -25.53 -58.53 -70.43
CA SER A 632 -26.61 -59.11 -71.24
C SER A 632 -27.62 -59.91 -70.41
N GLY A 633 -27.19 -60.62 -69.37
CA GLY A 633 -28.11 -61.35 -68.49
C GLY A 633 -28.95 -60.43 -67.59
N VAL A 634 -28.40 -59.29 -67.14
CA VAL A 634 -29.17 -58.31 -66.36
C VAL A 634 -30.22 -57.63 -67.26
N ALA A 635 -29.86 -57.32 -68.50
CA ALA A 635 -30.79 -56.81 -69.51
C ALA A 635 -31.87 -57.83 -69.94
N GLY A 636 -31.60 -59.14 -69.81
CA GLY A 636 -32.59 -60.19 -70.05
C GLY A 636 -33.57 -60.38 -68.87
N LEU A 637 -33.14 -60.05 -67.65
CA LEU A 637 -33.97 -60.13 -66.43
C LEU A 637 -34.92 -58.94 -66.28
N SER A 638 -34.56 -57.77 -66.82
CA SER A 638 -35.42 -56.57 -66.83
C SER A 638 -36.69 -56.72 -67.69
N GLY A 639 -36.78 -57.77 -68.52
CA GLY A 639 -38.00 -58.10 -69.25
C GLY A 639 -39.06 -58.88 -68.45
N ARG A 640 -38.72 -59.37 -67.25
CA ARG A 640 -39.59 -60.20 -66.39
C ARG A 640 -39.85 -59.63 -64.99
N PHE A 641 -39.10 -58.61 -64.58
CA PHE A 641 -39.24 -57.96 -63.28
C PHE A 641 -39.11 -56.45 -63.47
N ASP A 642 -39.98 -55.68 -62.83
CA ASP A 642 -39.96 -54.21 -62.88
C ASP A 642 -38.74 -53.63 -62.15
N ARG A 643 -38.26 -54.32 -61.13
CA ARG A 643 -37.18 -53.84 -60.24
C ARG A 643 -36.17 -54.93 -59.98
N VAL A 644 -34.90 -54.62 -60.22
CA VAL A 644 -33.79 -55.51 -59.86
C VAL A 644 -32.92 -54.80 -58.83
N VAL A 645 -32.80 -55.36 -57.62
CA VAL A 645 -31.92 -54.86 -56.56
C VAL A 645 -30.70 -55.78 -56.48
N ILE A 646 -29.51 -55.19 -56.60
CA ILE A 646 -28.23 -55.92 -56.61
C ILE A 646 -27.41 -55.53 -55.39
N GLU A 647 -26.95 -56.52 -54.61
CA GLU A 647 -25.90 -56.32 -53.62
C GLU A 647 -24.55 -56.15 -54.32
N GLY A 648 -24.09 -54.90 -54.44
CA GLY A 648 -22.84 -54.55 -55.10
C GLY A 648 -21.58 -54.92 -54.32
N ALA A 649 -20.44 -54.95 -55.01
CA ALA A 649 -19.14 -55.06 -54.35
C ALA A 649 -18.74 -53.73 -53.67
N SER A 650 -17.79 -53.82 -52.75
CA SER A 650 -17.22 -52.65 -52.07
C SER A 650 -16.43 -51.77 -53.05
N LEU A 651 -16.48 -50.46 -52.82
CA LEU A 651 -15.95 -49.45 -53.73
C LEU A 651 -14.42 -49.27 -53.66
N ASP A 652 -13.79 -49.83 -52.63
CA ASP A 652 -12.33 -49.92 -52.47
C ASP A 652 -11.65 -50.86 -53.48
N GLN A 653 -12.42 -51.67 -54.21
CA GLN A 653 -11.93 -52.59 -55.24
C GLN A 653 -12.36 -52.16 -56.65
N PRO A 654 -11.60 -51.26 -57.33
CA PRO A 654 -12.02 -50.59 -58.56
C PRO A 654 -12.29 -51.53 -59.76
N LEU A 655 -11.69 -52.74 -59.76
CA LEU A 655 -11.80 -53.69 -60.87
C LEU A 655 -13.22 -54.29 -61.03
N ASN A 656 -13.95 -54.48 -59.92
CA ASN A 656 -15.26 -55.15 -59.93
C ASN A 656 -16.41 -54.21 -60.32
N ILE A 657 -16.25 -52.91 -60.08
CA ILE A 657 -17.32 -51.91 -60.26
C ILE A 657 -17.50 -51.64 -61.75
N SER A 658 -16.41 -51.43 -62.49
CA SER A 658 -16.43 -51.10 -63.93
C SER A 658 -17.24 -52.09 -64.79
N ALA A 659 -17.35 -53.34 -64.34
CA ALA A 659 -18.13 -54.38 -65.00
C ALA A 659 -19.65 -54.24 -64.84
N LEU A 660 -20.10 -53.67 -63.72
CA LEU A 660 -21.51 -53.50 -63.34
C LEU A 660 -22.05 -52.11 -63.75
N ILE A 661 -21.18 -51.17 -64.11
CA ILE A 661 -21.51 -49.77 -64.45
C ILE A 661 -22.50 -49.63 -65.62
N SER A 662 -22.37 -50.46 -66.65
CA SER A 662 -23.16 -50.34 -67.89
C SER A 662 -24.59 -50.87 -67.74
N SER A 663 -24.83 -51.77 -66.79
CA SER A 663 -26.11 -52.46 -66.58
C SER A 663 -26.91 -51.96 -65.37
N ILE A 664 -26.38 -50.99 -64.62
CA ILE A 664 -27.05 -50.39 -63.45
C ILE A 664 -27.55 -48.99 -63.79
N ASP A 665 -28.77 -48.69 -63.37
CA ASP A 665 -29.43 -47.39 -63.55
C ASP A 665 -29.22 -46.46 -62.36
N ARG A 666 -29.24 -46.99 -61.13
CA ARG A 666 -29.05 -46.20 -59.90
C ARG A 666 -28.14 -46.88 -58.88
N PHE A 667 -27.30 -46.09 -58.20
CA PHE A 667 -26.40 -46.55 -57.12
C PHE A 667 -26.73 -45.90 -55.77
N VAL A 668 -26.78 -46.70 -54.71
CA VAL A 668 -26.89 -46.24 -53.33
C VAL A 668 -25.65 -46.67 -52.57
N LEU A 669 -24.96 -45.70 -51.96
CA LEU A 669 -23.72 -45.98 -51.23
C LEU A 669 -24.00 -46.10 -49.73
N VAL A 670 -23.37 -47.07 -49.08
CA VAL A 670 -23.45 -47.27 -47.63
C VAL A 670 -22.08 -46.99 -47.01
N ALA A 671 -21.99 -45.99 -46.14
CA ALA A 671 -20.76 -45.60 -45.47
C ALA A 671 -20.92 -45.72 -43.95
N ARG A 672 -19.94 -46.31 -43.27
CA ARG A 672 -19.98 -46.45 -41.80
C ARG A 672 -19.62 -45.14 -41.11
N TRP A 673 -20.48 -44.70 -40.20
CA TRP A 673 -20.30 -43.47 -39.44
C TRP A 673 -19.03 -43.50 -38.58
N GLY A 674 -18.18 -42.49 -38.75
CA GLY A 674 -16.96 -42.30 -37.95
C GLY A 674 -15.79 -43.24 -38.26
N ALA A 675 -15.93 -44.17 -39.21
CA ALA A 675 -14.90 -45.12 -39.58
C ALA A 675 -14.34 -44.90 -41.00
N VAL A 676 -15.19 -44.49 -41.95
CA VAL A 676 -14.75 -44.24 -43.33
C VAL A 676 -14.10 -42.86 -43.42
N PRO A 677 -12.84 -42.74 -43.88
CA PRO A 677 -12.20 -41.45 -44.13
C PRO A 677 -12.95 -40.65 -45.21
N ARG A 678 -13.00 -39.31 -45.08
CA ARG A 678 -13.60 -38.42 -46.09
C ARG A 678 -12.98 -38.62 -47.47
N GLN A 679 -11.66 -38.84 -47.51
CA GLN A 679 -10.93 -39.09 -48.76
C GLN A 679 -11.43 -40.34 -49.47
N SER A 680 -11.73 -41.43 -48.76
CA SER A 680 -12.22 -42.68 -49.35
C SER A 680 -13.58 -42.53 -50.03
N LEU A 681 -14.49 -41.71 -49.47
CA LEU A 681 -15.74 -41.35 -50.16
C LEU A 681 -15.47 -40.48 -51.39
N GLY A 682 -14.56 -39.52 -51.30
CA GLY A 682 -14.15 -38.72 -52.45
C GLY A 682 -13.52 -39.55 -53.57
N GLU A 683 -12.68 -40.52 -53.23
CA GLU A 683 -12.08 -41.48 -54.16
C GLU A 683 -13.13 -42.40 -54.76
N ALA A 684 -14.07 -42.93 -53.96
CA ALA A 684 -15.19 -43.71 -54.47
C ALA A 684 -16.06 -42.90 -55.44
N VAL A 685 -16.43 -41.67 -55.11
CA VAL A 685 -17.21 -40.79 -56.00
C VAL A 685 -16.42 -40.39 -57.25
N ARG A 686 -15.09 -40.24 -57.16
CA ARG A 686 -14.21 -39.98 -58.33
C ARG A 686 -14.01 -41.21 -59.20
N ALA A 687 -13.87 -42.40 -58.64
CA ALA A 687 -13.83 -43.66 -59.40
C ALA A 687 -15.12 -43.83 -60.24
N ILE A 688 -16.21 -43.20 -59.79
CA ILE A 688 -17.54 -43.19 -60.40
C ILE A 688 -17.74 -41.93 -61.29
N HIS A 689 -16.71 -41.17 -61.70
CA HIS A 689 -16.90 -39.85 -62.36
C HIS A 689 -17.77 -39.82 -63.63
N GLY A 690 -17.90 -40.92 -64.38
CA GLY A 690 -18.86 -41.04 -65.50
C GLY A 690 -20.32 -41.34 -65.09
N LEU A 691 -20.55 -41.60 -63.80
CA LEU A 691 -21.75 -42.16 -63.21
C LEU A 691 -22.33 -41.32 -62.06
N ARG A 692 -21.79 -40.12 -61.80
CA ARG A 692 -22.31 -39.24 -60.74
C ARG A 692 -23.81 -38.96 -60.89
N ALA A 693 -24.33 -38.94 -62.13
CA ALA A 693 -25.75 -38.82 -62.42
C ALA A 693 -26.59 -40.04 -61.99
N LYS A 694 -25.99 -41.24 -61.92
CA LYS A 694 -26.63 -42.48 -61.48
C LYS A 694 -26.55 -42.70 -59.96
N CYS A 695 -25.68 -41.98 -59.24
CA CYS A 695 -25.62 -42.07 -57.77
C CYS A 695 -26.85 -41.39 -57.14
N ALA A 696 -27.72 -42.20 -56.54
CA ALA A 696 -28.90 -41.73 -55.83
C ALA A 696 -28.56 -41.09 -54.48
N GLY A 697 -27.44 -41.47 -53.85
CA GLY A 697 -26.94 -40.85 -52.62
C GLY A 697 -26.27 -41.81 -51.64
N VAL A 698 -25.92 -41.29 -50.46
CA VAL A 698 -25.18 -42.01 -49.41
C VAL A 698 -26.04 -42.18 -48.15
N ILE A 699 -26.00 -43.39 -47.58
CA ILE A 699 -26.58 -43.74 -46.27
C ILE A 699 -25.44 -43.91 -45.27
N LEU A 700 -25.58 -43.26 -44.11
CA LEU A 700 -24.65 -43.47 -42.98
C LEU A 700 -25.13 -44.61 -42.08
N ASP A 701 -24.37 -45.69 -42.04
CA ASP A 701 -24.63 -46.82 -41.17
C ASP A 701 -23.96 -46.64 -39.79
N GLU A 702 -24.50 -47.31 -38.78
CA GLU A 702 -24.05 -47.31 -37.38
C GLU A 702 -23.90 -45.91 -36.75
N ALA A 703 -24.76 -44.99 -37.13
CA ALA A 703 -24.61 -43.61 -36.70
C ALA A 703 -25.13 -43.40 -35.25
N GLU A 704 -24.39 -42.64 -34.42
CA GLU A 704 -24.86 -42.28 -33.09
C GLU A 704 -25.91 -41.14 -33.15
N VAL A 705 -27.15 -41.46 -32.76
CA VAL A 705 -28.27 -40.51 -32.74
C VAL A 705 -27.92 -39.28 -31.88
N GLY A 706 -27.92 -38.09 -32.50
CA GLY A 706 -27.65 -36.81 -31.84
C GLY A 706 -26.25 -36.22 -32.08
N LYS A 707 -25.36 -36.92 -32.81
CA LYS A 707 -24.03 -36.42 -33.20
C LYS A 707 -23.87 -36.18 -34.72
N ILE A 708 -24.93 -36.39 -35.49
CA ILE A 708 -24.93 -36.41 -36.98
C ILE A 708 -25.29 -35.04 -37.59
N ASN A 709 -25.98 -34.18 -36.82
CA ASN A 709 -26.42 -32.85 -37.25
C ASN A 709 -25.28 -31.83 -37.19
#